data_AF-A0A815C9D3-F1
#
_entry.id   AF-A0A815C9D3-F1
#
_cell.length_a   1.000
_cell.length_b   1.000
_cell.length_c   1.000
_cell.angle_alpha   90.00
_cell.angle_beta   90.00
_cell.angle_gamma   90.00
#
_symmetry.space_group_name_H-M   'P 1'
#
loop_
_entity.id
_entity.type
_entity.pdbx_description
1 polymer ?
#
loop_
_entity_poly.entity_id
_entity_poly.type
_entity_poly.pdbx_seq_one_letter_code
_entity_poly.pdbx_strand_id
1 'polypeptide(L)'
;MATGGEDEYFAQRVLRLTDIAQEPMDVLMPISGYEKMPIVSLEEAVEPLVSILPTVKSYARAAKKKCKKPADNLTQDESASIMLYSMGWEPLNECLYCALNATLRSKNRSNLKSWFLFLRLFLGALFRLPPIPHLTVFRGIKLDLSKQFEEDETFIWWGFSSCTTSIKVLQSEQFLGMEGTRTMFTIHCNSARDIRKHSYFPSEDEVLLLAATEFQVKGILNQGHGLRIIHLQEVHSDEPMLIPVACTNDSVDLSAGKLKDLKVKDDITESKIIPKQAATTASASSPNPKVGASGKIVSQREDIPNTKLTTDNIELTKSRGPSVSKKHQEQQFTSVNQHTNETRIKSPNISSQDTNQLHNHKQINEEQPSFNDHSHSSVHLNQPSNDGPTTENSHLSTLLNNQNQLNSNDPDSDDEFLSNSQQQLTDSTHGGRKRKEKKPIVDELHPDHKIPTASETDKSDTDHPSCQFRADKKWLDPQFHENGTIKTPEELEKDMEDPPGKIDEEILNRIQGSIIGMALGDALGAHVEFRPHEYMLKYPVTDLGEGGTWGLKKGQFTDDTSMALCLANSLLARKDFVPYDQMVRYKWWHQLGYMSSTGKCFDIGAATSQSIYEFEERQKRFGQDNKLSDKLIDKLSDSKYLDEFNVYCSEDEVAGNGALMRLTPVPLFFYRNKYVAIEFSGRSGEITHGDAKARDACRYYGALIVAALRGYTKKQILARNFYSAHRHWFGEEPLHEEIQKIAEGSFKKAGGYNDGIQGKGYIVKALEAALWAFWSDKDSFEKGALAAVNLGDDTDTTAAIYGQLAGAYYGYKKLPEHWLQHVYAHEFMKTLSKWIVYEGEQWERKNH
;
A
#
# COMPACT_ATOMS: atom_id res chain seq x y z
N MET A 1 43.12 -5.03 -20.66
CA MET A 1 42.06 -6.00 -20.35
C MET A 1 41.10 -5.32 -19.38
N ALA A 2 39.86 -5.05 -19.78
CA ALA A 2 38.78 -4.52 -18.92
C ALA A 2 37.48 -4.43 -19.74
N THR A 3 36.81 -5.57 -19.96
CA THR A 3 35.52 -5.65 -20.70
C THR A 3 34.51 -6.57 -19.99
N GLY A 4 34.66 -6.78 -18.67
CA GLY A 4 33.81 -7.66 -17.86
C GLY A 4 32.89 -6.93 -16.88
N GLY A 5 32.78 -5.60 -16.98
CA GLY A 5 32.25 -4.74 -15.92
C GLY A 5 30.77 -4.95 -15.53
N GLU A 6 29.96 -5.59 -16.37
CA GLU A 6 28.54 -5.86 -16.08
C GLU A 6 28.33 -7.27 -15.47
N ASP A 7 28.99 -8.31 -16.00
CA ASP A 7 28.93 -9.67 -15.45
C ASP A 7 29.59 -9.77 -14.05
N GLU A 8 30.72 -9.10 -13.87
CA GLU A 8 31.47 -9.03 -12.61
C GLU A 8 30.66 -8.27 -11.53
N TYR A 9 29.97 -7.20 -11.93
CA TYR A 9 29.01 -6.44 -11.10
C TYR A 9 27.75 -7.26 -10.75
N PHE A 10 27.25 -8.06 -11.69
CA PHE A 10 26.09 -8.94 -11.48
C PHE A 10 26.41 -10.01 -10.43
N ALA A 11 27.55 -10.68 -10.55
CA ALA A 11 28.01 -11.64 -9.54
C ALA A 11 28.25 -10.97 -8.16
N GLN A 12 28.81 -9.75 -8.17
CA GLN A 12 28.81 -8.72 -7.10
C GLN A 12 27.55 -8.76 -6.20
N ARG A 13 26.36 -8.71 -6.82
CA ARG A 13 25.08 -8.59 -6.12
C ARG A 13 24.46 -9.95 -5.77
N VAL A 14 24.54 -10.94 -6.65
CA VAL A 14 23.89 -12.26 -6.45
C VAL A 14 24.39 -13.00 -5.19
N LEU A 15 25.70 -12.97 -4.91
CA LEU A 15 26.22 -13.65 -3.71
C LEU A 15 25.80 -12.95 -2.40
N ARG A 16 25.64 -11.62 -2.41
CA ARG A 16 25.07 -10.88 -1.27
C ARG A 16 23.62 -11.20 -0.98
N LEU A 17 22.89 -11.82 -1.91
CA LEU A 17 21.46 -12.11 -1.81
C LEU A 17 21.17 -13.57 -1.43
N THR A 18 22.20 -14.41 -1.31
CA THR A 18 22.06 -15.85 -0.99
C THR A 18 22.68 -16.24 0.35
N ASP A 19 23.40 -15.33 1.02
CA ASP A 19 24.24 -15.65 2.19
C ASP A 19 23.46 -16.00 3.48
N ILE A 20 22.19 -15.61 3.59
CA ILE A 20 21.32 -15.91 4.75
C ILE A 20 20.99 -17.40 4.87
N ALA A 21 21.08 -18.17 3.77
CA ALA A 21 20.95 -19.63 3.82
C ALA A 21 22.08 -20.32 4.63
N GLN A 22 23.03 -19.54 5.17
CA GLN A 22 24.12 -19.96 6.05
C GLN A 22 23.94 -19.48 7.51
N GLU A 23 22.84 -18.79 7.86
CA GLU A 23 22.60 -18.39 9.25
C GLU A 23 22.48 -19.63 10.17
N PRO A 24 23.27 -19.73 11.25
CA PRO A 24 23.18 -20.85 12.17
C PRO A 24 22.02 -20.64 13.14
N MET A 25 21.01 -21.51 13.08
CA MET A 25 19.90 -21.53 14.04
C MET A 25 20.33 -21.96 15.46
N ASP A 26 21.55 -22.49 15.62
CA ASP A 26 22.18 -22.66 16.93
C ASP A 26 22.54 -21.29 17.55
N VAL A 27 22.11 -21.03 18.78
CA VAL A 27 22.57 -19.87 19.56
C VAL A 27 24.10 -19.94 19.77
N LEU A 28 24.80 -18.93 19.25
CA LEU A 28 26.24 -18.74 19.42
C LEU A 28 26.55 -17.78 20.58
N MET A 29 27.79 -17.82 21.09
CA MET A 29 28.26 -16.85 22.08
C MET A 29 28.15 -15.39 21.56
N PRO A 30 27.79 -14.40 22.40
CA PRO A 30 27.71 -12.99 22.03
C PRO A 30 28.97 -12.43 21.36
N ILE A 31 28.77 -11.52 20.40
CA ILE A 31 29.86 -10.77 19.75
C ILE A 31 30.33 -9.70 20.74
N SER A 32 31.52 -9.91 21.30
CA SER A 32 32.06 -9.10 22.39
C SER A 32 33.60 -9.09 22.37
N GLY A 33 34.20 -8.08 22.99
CA GLY A 33 35.64 -7.81 23.00
C GLY A 33 36.07 -6.67 22.06
N TYR A 34 35.29 -6.35 21.03
CA TYR A 34 35.60 -5.24 20.11
C TYR A 34 35.29 -3.88 20.74
N GLU A 35 34.33 -3.78 21.64
CA GLU A 35 33.94 -2.56 22.34
C GLU A 35 35.07 -1.98 23.21
N LYS A 36 36.01 -2.84 23.61
CA LYS A 36 37.21 -2.50 24.40
C LYS A 36 38.39 -2.04 23.52
N MET A 37 38.27 -2.07 22.19
CA MET A 37 39.31 -1.58 21.29
C MET A 37 39.32 -0.05 21.22
N PRO A 38 40.49 0.57 20.97
CA PRO A 38 40.56 1.97 20.58
C PRO A 38 39.86 2.21 19.24
N ILE A 39 39.35 3.42 19.04
CA ILE A 39 39.01 3.92 17.69
C ILE A 39 40.33 4.24 16.99
N VAL A 40 40.49 3.76 15.75
CA VAL A 40 41.71 3.86 14.94
C VAL A 40 41.33 4.24 13.49
N SER A 41 42.30 4.62 12.66
CA SER A 41 42.06 4.86 11.23
C SER A 41 41.64 3.57 10.51
N LEU A 42 40.97 3.69 9.35
CA LEU A 42 40.55 2.54 8.55
C LEU A 42 41.75 1.70 8.10
N GLU A 43 42.89 2.32 7.76
CA GLU A 43 44.11 1.61 7.40
C GLU A 43 44.64 0.74 8.56
N GLU A 44 44.58 1.21 9.80
CA GLU A 44 44.92 0.44 11.00
C GLU A 44 43.83 -0.61 11.31
N ALA A 45 42.56 -0.25 11.11
CA ALA A 45 41.41 -1.13 11.37
C ALA A 45 41.41 -2.38 10.50
N VAL A 46 41.91 -2.29 9.26
CA VAL A 46 42.07 -3.41 8.33
C VAL A 46 43.47 -4.05 8.36
N GLU A 47 44.41 -3.58 9.19
CA GLU A 47 45.76 -4.14 9.29
C GLU A 47 45.75 -5.64 9.67
N PRO A 48 45.00 -6.10 10.71
CA PRO A 48 44.95 -7.53 11.04
C PRO A 48 44.25 -8.35 9.95
N LEU A 49 43.33 -7.73 9.20
CA LEU A 49 42.54 -8.36 8.16
C LEU A 49 43.36 -8.70 6.91
N VAL A 50 44.54 -8.13 6.70
CA VAL A 50 45.43 -8.47 5.56
C VAL A 50 45.79 -9.95 5.53
N SER A 51 45.83 -10.61 6.70
CA SER A 51 46.06 -12.05 6.83
C SER A 51 44.90 -12.93 6.32
N ILE A 52 43.70 -12.36 6.21
CA ILE A 52 42.46 -13.01 5.76
C ILE A 52 42.11 -12.55 4.34
N LEU A 53 42.31 -11.26 4.06
CA LEU A 53 41.93 -10.53 2.85
C LEU A 53 43.14 -9.71 2.35
N PRO A 54 44.07 -10.30 1.56
CA PRO A 54 45.32 -9.64 1.17
C PRO A 54 45.13 -8.29 0.45
N THR A 55 44.00 -8.11 -0.23
CA THR A 55 43.65 -6.91 -1.00
C THR A 55 42.98 -5.80 -0.17
N VAL A 56 42.54 -6.05 1.07
CA VAL A 56 41.69 -5.11 1.83
C VAL A 56 42.26 -3.69 1.95
N LYS A 57 43.60 -3.56 1.99
CA LYS A 57 44.32 -2.28 2.05
C LYS A 57 44.26 -1.43 0.78
N SER A 58 43.99 -1.99 -0.41
CA SER A 58 43.76 -1.16 -1.61
C SER A 58 42.34 -0.60 -1.60
N TYR A 59 41.36 -1.45 -1.27
CA TYR A 59 39.96 -1.07 -1.19
C TYR A 59 39.66 -0.08 -0.06
N ALA A 60 40.28 -0.22 1.12
CA ALA A 60 40.18 0.76 2.21
C ALA A 60 40.62 2.18 1.79
N ARG A 61 41.73 2.28 1.05
CA ARG A 61 42.22 3.56 0.49
C ARG A 61 41.29 4.10 -0.59
N ALA A 62 40.69 3.23 -1.41
CA ALA A 62 39.69 3.63 -2.40
C ALA A 62 38.42 4.20 -1.75
N ALA A 63 37.91 3.54 -0.70
CA ALA A 63 36.78 4.01 0.10
C ALA A 63 37.06 5.38 0.75
N LYS A 64 38.22 5.56 1.42
CA LYS A 64 38.63 6.87 1.97
C LYS A 64 38.78 7.95 0.89
N LYS A 65 39.28 7.61 -0.31
CA LYS A 65 39.40 8.55 -1.43
C LYS A 65 38.04 9.06 -1.91
N LYS A 66 36.97 8.24 -1.83
CA LYS A 66 35.58 8.66 -2.10
C LYS A 66 34.98 9.48 -0.93
N CYS A 67 35.17 9.05 0.31
CA CYS A 67 34.53 9.64 1.51
C CYS A 67 35.15 10.97 2.02
N LYS A 68 35.69 11.83 1.14
CA LYS A 68 36.38 13.08 1.55
C LYS A 68 35.50 14.15 2.19
N LYS A 69 34.18 14.08 2.00
CA LYS A 69 33.16 14.95 2.62
C LYS A 69 32.03 14.05 3.11
N PRO A 70 32.18 13.39 4.27
CA PRO A 70 31.18 12.49 4.81
C PRO A 70 29.90 13.26 5.18
N ALA A 71 28.75 12.60 5.04
CA ALA A 71 27.47 13.09 5.54
C ALA A 71 27.29 12.75 7.05
N ASP A 72 26.15 13.18 7.60
CA ASP A 72 25.59 12.71 8.87
C ASP A 72 26.54 12.74 10.08
N ASN A 73 27.47 13.73 10.08
CA ASN A 73 28.49 13.97 11.09
C ASN A 73 29.46 12.80 11.37
N LEU A 74 29.58 11.84 10.44
CA LEU A 74 30.61 10.80 10.51
C LEU A 74 31.99 11.37 10.17
N THR A 75 33.05 10.77 10.71
CA THR A 75 34.42 11.03 10.22
C THR A 75 34.65 10.39 8.84
N GLN A 76 35.74 10.79 8.15
CA GLN A 76 36.13 10.19 6.88
C GLN A 76 36.35 8.67 6.99
N ASP A 77 36.98 8.23 8.08
CA ASP A 77 37.25 6.81 8.36
C ASP A 77 35.98 6.01 8.68
N GLU A 78 35.06 6.58 9.45
CA GLU A 78 33.76 5.97 9.77
C GLU A 78 32.90 5.81 8.51
N SER A 79 32.74 6.88 7.71
CA SER A 79 32.04 6.81 6.42
C SER A 79 32.72 5.84 5.44
N ALA A 80 34.05 5.80 5.43
CA ALA A 80 34.79 4.87 4.57
C ALA A 80 34.72 3.42 5.05
N SER A 81 34.51 3.16 6.35
CA SER A 81 34.27 1.79 6.85
C SER A 81 32.93 1.23 6.34
N ILE A 82 31.87 2.05 6.31
CA ILE A 82 30.58 1.70 5.73
C ILE A 82 30.72 1.50 4.21
N MET A 83 31.39 2.42 3.52
CA MET A 83 31.62 2.28 2.09
C MET A 83 32.42 1.01 1.78
N LEU A 84 33.47 0.69 2.55
CA LEU A 84 34.28 -0.52 2.37
C LEU A 84 33.48 -1.81 2.59
N TYR A 85 32.57 -1.84 3.57
CA TYR A 85 31.66 -2.97 3.76
C TYR A 85 30.69 -3.13 2.59
N SER A 86 30.15 -2.01 2.08
CA SER A 86 29.25 -2.00 0.92
C SER A 86 29.97 -2.23 -0.44
N MET A 87 31.30 -2.31 -0.50
CA MET A 87 32.05 -2.56 -1.75
C MET A 87 32.14 -4.05 -2.11
N GLY A 88 31.92 -4.35 -3.40
CA GLY A 88 32.22 -5.65 -3.99
C GLY A 88 33.61 -5.66 -4.63
N TRP A 89 34.25 -6.83 -4.70
CA TRP A 89 35.47 -7.05 -5.49
C TRP A 89 35.74 -8.54 -5.70
N GLU A 90 36.57 -8.84 -6.70
CA GLU A 90 37.05 -10.20 -6.97
C GLU A 90 38.31 -10.59 -6.17
N PRO A 91 38.48 -11.87 -5.82
CA PRO A 91 37.47 -12.92 -5.97
C PRO A 91 36.34 -12.75 -4.92
N LEU A 92 35.09 -12.89 -5.37
CA LEU A 92 33.85 -12.69 -4.60
C LEU A 92 33.82 -13.20 -3.15
N ASN A 93 34.35 -14.40 -2.92
CA ASN A 93 34.41 -15.04 -1.60
C ASN A 93 35.42 -14.38 -0.66
N GLU A 94 36.30 -13.53 -1.18
CA GLU A 94 37.31 -12.73 -0.47
C GLU A 94 36.95 -11.22 -0.46
N CYS A 95 35.69 -10.86 -0.77
CA CYS A 95 35.19 -9.51 -0.48
C CYS A 95 34.84 -9.36 1.01
N LEU A 96 34.99 -8.15 1.55
CA LEU A 96 34.88 -7.92 3.00
C LEU A 96 33.48 -8.20 3.56
N TYR A 97 32.41 -8.00 2.77
CA TYR A 97 31.05 -8.46 3.10
C TYR A 97 31.03 -9.97 3.41
N CYS A 98 31.51 -10.78 2.46
CA CYS A 98 31.46 -12.25 2.54
C CYS A 98 32.30 -12.77 3.72
N ALA A 99 33.54 -12.30 3.84
CA ALA A 99 34.46 -12.78 4.88
C ALA A 99 34.03 -12.33 6.29
N LEU A 100 33.46 -11.13 6.45
CA LEU A 100 32.93 -10.69 7.73
C LEU A 100 31.70 -11.51 8.13
N ASN A 101 30.68 -11.62 7.26
CA ASN A 101 29.47 -12.38 7.56
C ASN A 101 29.75 -13.87 7.82
N ALA A 102 30.66 -14.50 7.07
CA ALA A 102 31.11 -15.86 7.34
C ALA A 102 31.83 -16.01 8.70
N THR A 103 32.58 -14.99 9.14
CA THR A 103 33.21 -15.00 10.48
C THR A 103 32.17 -14.78 11.59
N LEU A 104 31.18 -13.90 11.38
CA LEU A 104 30.08 -13.63 12.32
C LEU A 104 29.18 -14.86 12.55
N ARG A 105 28.96 -15.68 11.52
CA ARG A 105 28.25 -16.97 11.59
C ARG A 105 29.11 -18.11 12.15
N SER A 106 30.40 -17.90 12.41
CA SER A 106 31.29 -18.97 12.88
C SER A 106 31.10 -19.27 14.36
N LYS A 107 30.92 -20.56 14.69
CA LYS A 107 30.93 -21.07 16.07
C LYS A 107 32.26 -20.76 16.79
N ASN A 108 33.38 -20.67 16.06
CA ASN A 108 34.67 -20.33 16.65
C ASN A 108 34.86 -18.80 16.80
N ARG A 109 34.43 -18.26 17.95
CA ARG A 109 34.57 -16.82 18.25
C ARG A 109 36.01 -16.31 18.32
N SER A 110 37.04 -17.17 18.39
CA SER A 110 38.43 -16.67 18.31
C SER A 110 38.74 -15.98 16.99
N ASN A 111 38.05 -16.37 15.90
CA ASN A 111 38.25 -15.82 14.57
C ASN A 111 37.82 -14.35 14.47
N LEU A 112 36.89 -13.89 15.32
CA LEU A 112 36.44 -12.50 15.36
C LEU A 112 37.53 -11.53 15.87
N LYS A 113 38.58 -12.01 16.56
CA LYS A 113 39.63 -11.15 17.14
C LYS A 113 40.33 -10.28 16.09
N SER A 114 40.60 -10.81 14.89
CA SER A 114 41.19 -10.03 13.78
C SER A 114 40.27 -8.93 13.26
N TRP A 115 38.96 -9.07 13.47
CA TRP A 115 37.94 -8.11 13.06
C TRP A 115 37.63 -7.04 14.12
N PHE A 116 38.15 -7.15 15.35
CA PHE A 116 37.75 -6.26 16.45
C PHE A 116 38.06 -4.77 16.19
N LEU A 117 39.18 -4.42 15.54
CA LEU A 117 39.45 -3.02 15.19
C LEU A 117 38.48 -2.50 14.11
N PHE A 118 38.22 -3.29 13.07
CA PHE A 118 37.24 -2.96 12.05
C PHE A 118 35.82 -2.83 12.61
N LEU A 119 35.38 -3.79 13.42
CA LEU A 119 34.07 -3.76 14.10
C LEU A 119 33.93 -2.53 15.02
N ARG A 120 34.99 -2.15 15.76
CA ARG A 120 34.97 -0.96 16.64
C ARG A 120 34.73 0.35 15.87
N LEU A 121 35.32 0.46 14.67
CA LEU A 121 35.15 1.61 13.77
C LEU A 121 33.79 1.56 13.05
N PHE A 122 33.47 0.43 12.41
CA PHE A 122 32.26 0.23 11.62
C PHE A 122 30.97 0.35 12.44
N LEU A 123 30.91 -0.29 13.61
CA LEU A 123 29.76 -0.11 14.52
C LEU A 123 29.76 1.27 15.17
N GLY A 124 30.94 1.88 15.40
CA GLY A 124 31.03 3.28 15.82
C GLY A 124 30.42 4.25 14.79
N ALA A 125 30.53 3.94 13.50
CA ALA A 125 29.84 4.65 12.43
C ALA A 125 28.33 4.38 12.44
N LEU A 126 27.92 3.11 12.42
CA LEU A 126 26.50 2.72 12.37
C LEU A 126 25.69 3.20 13.57
N PHE A 127 26.24 3.20 14.79
CA PHE A 127 25.54 3.68 15.98
C PHE A 127 25.42 5.22 16.06
N ARG A 128 26.18 5.99 15.25
CA ARG A 128 25.98 7.44 15.08
C ARG A 128 24.87 7.79 14.08
N LEU A 129 24.64 6.92 13.10
CA LEU A 129 23.48 7.06 12.23
C LEU A 129 22.20 6.81 13.04
N PRO A 130 21.11 7.57 12.82
CA PRO A 130 19.90 7.42 13.62
C PRO A 130 19.23 6.06 13.36
N PRO A 131 18.70 5.38 14.39
CA PRO A 131 17.77 4.28 14.20
C PRO A 131 16.49 4.80 13.53
N ILE A 132 15.89 3.99 12.67
CA ILE A 132 14.56 4.25 12.13
C ILE A 132 13.57 3.37 12.90
N PRO A 133 12.74 3.94 13.81
CA PRO A 133 11.79 3.17 14.60
C PRO A 133 10.65 2.65 13.73
N HIS A 134 10.14 1.47 14.06
CA HIS A 134 9.01 0.82 13.37
C HIS A 134 9.21 0.63 11.86
N LEU A 135 10.46 0.46 11.41
CA LEU A 135 10.76 0.29 10.00
C LEU A 135 10.41 -1.12 9.55
N THR A 136 9.68 -1.24 8.44
CA THR A 136 9.62 -2.51 7.70
C THR A 136 10.63 -2.46 6.57
N VAL A 137 11.59 -3.38 6.57
CA VAL A 137 12.51 -3.62 5.45
C VAL A 137 12.24 -4.97 4.81
N PHE A 138 12.57 -5.08 3.53
CA PHE A 138 12.38 -6.28 2.73
C PHE A 138 13.72 -6.82 2.26
N ARG A 139 13.84 -8.15 2.25
CA ARG A 139 15.06 -8.86 1.87
C ARG A 139 14.71 -10.11 1.07
N GLY A 140 15.05 -10.10 -0.23
CA GLY A 140 14.75 -11.19 -1.15
C GLY A 140 15.89 -12.19 -1.34
N ILE A 141 15.55 -13.47 -1.51
CA ILE A 141 16.48 -14.58 -1.77
C ILE A 141 15.87 -15.53 -2.80
N LYS A 142 16.63 -15.96 -3.81
CA LYS A 142 16.19 -16.94 -4.83
C LYS A 142 16.31 -18.42 -4.37
N LEU A 143 15.80 -18.71 -3.18
CA LEU A 143 15.68 -20.05 -2.57
C LEU A 143 14.39 -20.15 -1.74
N ASP A 144 13.84 -21.36 -1.52
CA ASP A 144 12.81 -21.60 -0.51
C ASP A 144 13.49 -21.94 0.83
N LEU A 145 13.44 -21.00 1.79
CA LEU A 145 13.96 -21.17 3.15
C LEU A 145 12.85 -21.45 4.18
N SER A 146 11.59 -21.63 3.76
CA SER A 146 10.44 -21.80 4.68
C SER A 146 10.50 -23.04 5.58
N LYS A 147 11.48 -23.92 5.38
CA LYS A 147 11.76 -25.11 6.19
C LYS A 147 12.90 -24.91 7.21
N GLN A 148 13.50 -23.72 7.28
CA GLN A 148 14.57 -23.38 8.22
C GLN A 148 14.08 -22.60 9.44
N PHE A 149 12.78 -22.25 9.46
CA PHE A 149 12.14 -21.39 10.46
C PHE A 149 10.79 -22.01 10.85
N GLU A 150 10.42 -21.96 12.12
CA GLU A 150 9.06 -22.30 12.59
C GLU A 150 8.31 -21.05 13.07
N GLU A 151 6.96 -21.07 13.09
CA GLU A 151 6.17 -19.89 13.52
C GLU A 151 6.25 -19.68 15.04
N ASP A 152 6.25 -18.41 15.47
CA ASP A 152 6.56 -17.93 16.83
C ASP A 152 7.95 -18.30 17.39
N GLU A 153 8.81 -18.98 16.62
CA GLU A 153 10.21 -19.25 16.99
C GLU A 153 11.06 -17.97 17.03
N THR A 154 11.97 -17.88 18.00
CA THR A 154 12.97 -16.81 18.13
C THR A 154 14.36 -17.32 17.74
N PHE A 155 15.02 -16.64 16.81
CA PHE A 155 16.38 -16.94 16.39
C PHE A 155 17.25 -15.68 16.31
N ILE A 156 18.56 -15.86 16.22
CA ILE A 156 19.53 -14.76 16.10
C ILE A 156 20.09 -14.73 14.68
N TRP A 157 19.97 -13.57 14.03
CA TRP A 157 20.48 -13.31 12.70
C TRP A 157 21.91 -12.78 12.80
N TRP A 158 22.92 -13.62 12.53
CA TRP A 158 24.31 -13.35 12.91
C TRP A 158 25.07 -12.46 11.93
N GLY A 159 24.77 -12.48 10.63
CA GLY A 159 25.38 -11.57 9.65
C GLY A 159 24.78 -10.16 9.68
N PHE A 160 25.55 -9.15 9.23
CA PHE A 160 24.94 -7.89 8.80
C PHE A 160 24.18 -8.14 7.48
N SER A 161 23.06 -7.46 7.22
CA SER A 161 22.29 -7.72 5.99
C SER A 161 21.76 -6.46 5.31
N SER A 162 22.05 -6.34 4.02
CA SER A 162 21.61 -5.26 3.13
C SER A 162 20.16 -5.50 2.70
N CYS A 163 19.28 -4.57 3.07
CA CYS A 163 17.83 -4.63 2.86
C CYS A 163 17.34 -3.32 2.21
N THR A 164 16.10 -3.33 1.70
CA THR A 164 15.47 -2.16 1.08
C THR A 164 14.11 -1.88 1.73
N THR A 165 13.70 -0.62 1.78
CA THR A 165 12.32 -0.24 2.19
C THR A 165 11.31 -0.43 1.05
N SER A 166 11.76 -0.72 -0.17
CA SER A 166 10.95 -0.73 -1.38
C SER A 166 10.76 -2.12 -1.96
N ILE A 167 9.53 -2.65 -1.91
CA ILE A 167 9.16 -3.90 -2.60
C ILE A 167 9.43 -3.81 -4.11
N LYS A 168 9.32 -2.61 -4.71
CA LYS A 168 9.61 -2.36 -6.13
C LYS A 168 11.08 -2.67 -6.52
N VAL A 169 12.03 -2.49 -5.59
CA VAL A 169 13.44 -2.88 -5.82
C VAL A 169 13.55 -4.40 -5.90
N LEU A 170 12.89 -5.13 -5.00
CA LEU A 170 12.89 -6.59 -4.99
C LEU A 170 12.23 -7.21 -6.23
N GLN A 171 11.19 -6.58 -6.80
CA GLN A 171 10.49 -7.07 -7.99
C GLN A 171 11.39 -7.29 -9.21
N SER A 172 12.53 -6.60 -9.30
CA SER A 172 13.49 -6.82 -10.39
C SER A 172 14.21 -8.16 -10.27
N GLU A 173 14.48 -8.81 -11.41
CA GLU A 173 15.15 -10.12 -11.46
C GLU A 173 16.60 -10.15 -10.94
N GLN A 174 17.17 -8.99 -10.58
CA GLN A 174 18.47 -8.88 -9.94
C GLN A 174 18.40 -9.12 -8.41
N PHE A 175 17.23 -8.93 -7.79
CA PHE A 175 17.01 -9.07 -6.35
C PHE A 175 16.17 -10.32 -6.03
N LEU A 176 14.84 -10.18 -5.89
CA LEU A 176 13.94 -11.32 -5.66
C LEU A 176 13.42 -11.89 -6.98
N GLY A 177 12.99 -11.04 -7.90
CA GLY A 177 12.30 -11.44 -9.13
C GLY A 177 10.81 -11.76 -8.95
N MET A 178 10.11 -11.90 -10.07
CA MET A 178 8.67 -12.16 -10.14
C MET A 178 8.32 -13.64 -10.34
N GLU A 179 9.29 -14.48 -10.70
CA GLU A 179 9.08 -15.92 -10.92
C GLU A 179 10.13 -16.79 -10.20
N GLY A 180 9.89 -18.11 -10.18
CA GLY A 180 10.81 -19.10 -9.61
C GLY A 180 10.76 -19.23 -8.08
N THR A 181 11.47 -20.24 -7.56
CA THR A 181 11.51 -20.61 -6.14
C THR A 181 12.30 -19.58 -5.33
N ARG A 182 11.64 -18.86 -4.42
CA ARG A 182 12.22 -17.69 -3.73
C ARG A 182 11.53 -17.37 -2.40
N THR A 183 12.26 -16.71 -1.52
CA THR A 183 11.81 -16.28 -0.18
C THR A 183 12.00 -14.77 -0.05
N MET A 184 10.94 -14.07 0.38
CA MET A 184 11.01 -12.68 0.79
C MET A 184 10.85 -12.59 2.30
N PHE A 185 11.87 -12.12 2.99
CA PHE A 185 11.73 -11.72 4.39
C PHE A 185 11.09 -10.33 4.44
N THR A 186 10.04 -10.20 5.24
CA THR A 186 9.40 -8.93 5.61
C THR A 186 9.74 -8.67 7.06
N ILE A 187 10.67 -7.75 7.31
CA ILE A 187 11.38 -7.61 8.59
C ILE A 187 10.98 -6.29 9.23
N HIS A 188 10.21 -6.35 10.31
CA HIS A 188 9.88 -5.19 11.13
C HIS A 188 10.93 -5.01 12.23
N CYS A 189 11.65 -3.88 12.19
CA CYS A 189 12.84 -3.62 12.98
C CYS A 189 12.90 -2.16 13.49
N ASN A 190 13.69 -1.96 14.54
CA ASN A 190 13.99 -0.68 15.18
C ASN A 190 15.50 -0.38 15.18
N SER A 191 16.38 -1.40 15.07
CA SER A 191 17.84 -1.23 15.10
C SER A 191 18.50 -1.11 13.73
N ALA A 192 17.74 -1.13 12.63
CA ALA A 192 18.25 -0.90 11.28
C ALA A 192 18.91 0.49 11.12
N ARG A 193 19.75 0.66 10.09
CA ARG A 193 20.41 1.93 9.73
C ARG A 193 20.35 2.22 8.24
N ASP A 194 19.84 3.39 7.87
CA ASP A 194 19.97 3.94 6.52
C ASP A 194 21.44 4.26 6.25
N ILE A 195 22.03 3.59 5.25
CA ILE A 195 23.43 3.81 4.83
C ILE A 195 23.54 4.42 3.44
N ARG A 196 22.44 4.90 2.83
CA ARG A 196 22.39 5.35 1.43
C ARG A 196 23.44 6.42 1.07
N LYS A 197 23.73 7.35 2.00
CA LYS A 197 24.74 8.41 1.81
C LYS A 197 26.19 7.93 1.95
N HIS A 198 26.40 6.72 2.48
CA HIS A 198 27.70 6.16 2.83
C HIS A 198 28.02 4.86 2.08
N SER A 199 27.03 4.24 1.44
CA SER A 199 27.17 3.07 0.59
C SER A 199 27.89 3.38 -0.73
N TYR A 200 28.49 2.34 -1.32
CA TYR A 200 28.98 2.33 -2.69
C TYR A 200 27.84 2.33 -3.72
N PHE A 201 26.62 1.92 -3.32
CA PHE A 201 25.43 1.79 -4.17
C PHE A 201 24.29 2.73 -3.71
N PRO A 202 24.45 4.06 -3.82
CA PRO A 202 23.50 5.04 -3.28
C PRO A 202 22.10 5.00 -3.92
N SER A 203 21.91 4.26 -5.01
CA SER A 203 20.63 4.10 -5.73
C SER A 203 19.86 2.82 -5.37
N GLU A 204 20.31 2.03 -4.39
CA GLU A 204 19.62 0.78 -3.97
C GLU A 204 18.64 0.98 -2.80
N ASP A 205 18.49 2.21 -2.31
CA ASP A 205 17.80 2.56 -1.06
C ASP A 205 18.27 1.68 0.14
N GLU A 206 19.58 1.44 0.22
CA GLU A 206 20.20 0.47 1.13
C GLU A 206 20.05 0.84 2.62
N VAL A 207 19.34 -0.02 3.33
CA VAL A 207 19.21 -0.04 4.80
C VAL A 207 19.87 -1.30 5.34
N LEU A 208 20.77 -1.15 6.32
CA LEU A 208 21.53 -2.24 6.90
C LEU A 208 20.90 -2.74 8.21
N LEU A 209 20.63 -4.04 8.29
CA LEU A 209 20.34 -4.76 9.55
C LEU A 209 21.66 -5.07 10.28
N LEU A 210 21.65 -4.92 11.61
CA LEU A 210 22.81 -5.19 12.46
C LEU A 210 23.05 -6.69 12.65
N ALA A 211 24.32 -7.06 12.82
CA ALA A 211 24.73 -8.42 13.16
C ALA A 211 24.26 -8.84 14.56
N ALA A 212 23.93 -10.11 14.73
CA ALA A 212 23.37 -10.70 15.95
C ALA A 212 22.10 -10.01 16.47
N THR A 213 21.24 -9.55 15.55
CA THR A 213 19.89 -9.07 15.89
C THR A 213 18.97 -10.26 16.14
N GLU A 214 18.17 -10.21 17.20
CA GLU A 214 17.20 -11.27 17.53
C GLU A 214 15.86 -11.01 16.82
N PHE A 215 15.31 -12.05 16.20
CA PHE A 215 14.03 -11.98 15.48
C PHE A 215 13.10 -13.11 15.91
N GLN A 216 11.82 -12.78 16.11
CA GLN A 216 10.74 -13.76 16.18
C GLN A 216 10.07 -13.90 14.81
N VAL A 217 9.83 -15.14 14.39
CA VAL A 217 9.05 -15.47 13.20
C VAL A 217 7.57 -15.22 13.48
N LYS A 218 6.95 -14.31 12.74
CA LYS A 218 5.53 -13.92 12.89
C LYS A 218 4.58 -14.51 11.86
N GLY A 219 5.09 -15.31 10.93
CA GLY A 219 4.28 -16.05 9.97
C GLY A 219 5.07 -16.46 8.73
N ILE A 220 4.75 -17.63 8.17
CA ILE A 220 5.40 -18.23 7.01
C ILE A 220 4.34 -18.48 5.92
N LEU A 221 4.14 -17.47 5.06
CA LEU A 221 3.14 -17.51 4.01
C LEU A 221 3.67 -18.19 2.74
N ASN A 222 2.82 -19.01 2.11
CA ASN A 222 3.03 -19.52 0.76
C ASN A 222 2.14 -18.72 -0.21
N GLN A 223 2.74 -17.86 -1.04
CA GLN A 223 2.02 -17.03 -2.00
C GLN A 223 1.81 -17.71 -3.36
N GLY A 224 2.15 -19.00 -3.47
CA GLY A 224 2.17 -19.71 -4.75
C GLY A 224 3.30 -19.22 -5.67
N HIS A 225 3.32 -19.69 -6.93
CA HIS A 225 4.29 -19.26 -7.96
C HIS A 225 5.77 -19.27 -7.51
N GLY A 226 6.12 -20.18 -6.58
CA GLY A 226 7.46 -20.32 -6.00
C GLY A 226 7.81 -19.35 -4.85
N LEU A 227 6.94 -18.39 -4.51
CA LEU A 227 7.20 -17.37 -3.50
C LEU A 227 6.77 -17.81 -2.08
N ARG A 228 7.73 -17.75 -1.15
CA ARG A 228 7.50 -17.73 0.29
C ARG A 228 7.64 -16.31 0.84
N ILE A 229 6.84 -15.94 1.82
CA ILE A 229 7.09 -14.75 2.64
C ILE A 229 7.29 -15.19 4.09
N ILE A 230 8.38 -14.75 4.70
CA ILE A 230 8.67 -14.97 6.12
C ILE A 230 8.60 -13.61 6.82
N HIS A 231 7.64 -13.47 7.73
CA HIS A 231 7.49 -12.25 8.53
C HIS A 231 8.38 -12.36 9.77
N LEU A 232 9.25 -11.37 9.97
CA LEU A 232 10.14 -11.28 11.14
C LEU A 232 9.82 -10.02 11.95
N GLN A 233 9.83 -10.16 13.26
CA GLN A 233 9.73 -9.07 14.23
C GLN A 233 11.03 -9.02 15.04
N GLU A 234 11.75 -7.90 15.02
CA GLU A 234 12.89 -7.69 15.91
C GLU A 234 12.44 -7.76 17.38
N VAL A 235 13.14 -8.57 18.16
CA VAL A 235 12.92 -8.72 19.62
C VAL A 235 14.03 -7.96 20.34
N HIS A 236 13.68 -7.29 21.44
CA HIS A 236 14.66 -6.64 22.30
C HIS A 236 14.88 -7.50 23.55
N SER A 237 16.10 -8.05 23.68
CA SER A 237 16.56 -8.79 24.86
C SER A 237 17.36 -7.88 25.79
N ASP A 238 17.22 -8.09 27.10
CA ASP A 238 18.02 -7.42 28.14
C ASP A 238 19.52 -7.78 28.07
N GLU A 239 19.87 -8.91 27.42
CA GLU A 239 21.25 -9.33 27.14
C GLU A 239 21.55 -9.24 25.63
N PRO A 240 22.08 -8.10 25.13
CA PRO A 240 22.29 -7.91 23.70
C PRO A 240 23.45 -8.75 23.15
N MET A 241 23.16 -9.57 22.13
CA MET A 241 24.13 -10.47 21.49
C MET A 241 25.21 -9.73 20.66
N LEU A 242 25.05 -8.41 20.45
CA LEU A 242 26.04 -7.47 19.93
C LEU A 242 26.11 -6.25 20.87
N ILE A 243 27.25 -6.02 21.53
CA ILE A 243 27.37 -4.96 22.56
C ILE A 243 27.37 -3.55 21.94
N PRO A 244 26.42 -2.66 22.25
CA PRO A 244 26.42 -1.29 21.73
C PRO A 244 27.68 -0.51 22.15
N VAL A 245 28.35 0.13 21.20
CA VAL A 245 29.54 0.97 21.49
C VAL A 245 29.14 2.42 21.70
N ALA A 246 29.51 2.98 22.85
CA ALA A 246 29.26 4.38 23.18
C ALA A 246 29.98 5.33 22.19
N CYS A 247 29.24 6.35 21.74
CA CYS A 247 29.79 7.46 20.96
C CYS A 247 30.53 8.41 21.89
N THR A 248 31.86 8.30 21.94
CA THR A 248 32.72 9.27 22.63
C THR A 248 32.75 10.57 21.84
N ASN A 249 32.03 11.58 22.33
CA ASN A 249 32.02 12.94 21.77
C ASN A 249 33.31 13.69 22.13
N ASP A 250 34.42 13.36 21.45
CA ASP A 250 35.65 14.15 21.46
C ASP A 250 36.20 14.29 20.04
N SER A 251 36.40 15.53 19.61
CA SER A 251 36.94 15.87 18.28
C SER A 251 38.46 15.74 18.29
N VAL A 252 38.97 14.54 18.00
CA VAL A 252 40.41 14.32 17.75
C VAL A 252 40.66 14.29 16.24
N ASP A 253 41.26 15.36 15.73
CA ASP A 253 41.83 15.38 14.38
C ASP A 253 43.08 14.48 14.36
N LEU A 254 42.95 13.30 13.75
CA LEU A 254 44.02 12.30 13.66
C LEU A 254 45.09 12.63 12.60
N SER A 255 45.15 13.87 12.09
CA SER A 255 46.13 14.29 11.07
C SER A 255 47.58 14.53 11.59
N ALA A 256 47.86 14.36 12.89
CA ALA A 256 49.23 14.47 13.42
C ALA A 256 49.51 13.62 14.69
N GLY A 257 50.14 12.45 14.54
CA GLY A 257 50.65 11.67 15.67
C GLY A 257 51.61 10.54 15.25
N LYS A 258 52.86 10.56 15.71
CA LYS A 258 53.80 9.45 15.50
C LYS A 258 53.59 8.37 16.55
N LEU A 259 53.40 7.12 16.12
CA LEU A 259 53.54 5.96 17.03
C LEU A 259 54.91 5.99 17.72
N LYS A 260 54.91 5.82 19.04
CA LYS A 260 56.09 5.43 19.83
C LYS A 260 55.68 4.51 20.97
N ASP A 261 56.34 3.35 21.00
CA ASP A 261 56.76 2.62 22.20
C ASP A 261 55.76 2.51 23.37
N LEU A 262 54.82 1.56 23.28
CA LEU A 262 54.32 0.86 24.47
C LEU A 262 54.56 -0.65 24.32
N LYS A 263 55.38 -1.19 25.23
CA LYS A 263 55.90 -2.56 25.14
C LYS A 263 54.92 -3.56 25.73
N VAL A 264 54.75 -4.69 25.06
CA VAL A 264 54.18 -5.89 25.67
C VAL A 264 55.05 -6.32 26.85
N LYS A 265 54.40 -6.71 27.94
CA LYS A 265 54.97 -7.56 28.99
C LYS A 265 53.97 -8.66 29.31
N ASP A 266 54.34 -9.88 28.97
CA ASP A 266 53.74 -11.08 29.56
C ASP A 266 54.19 -11.22 31.01
N ASP A 267 53.35 -11.81 31.88
CA ASP A 267 53.82 -12.73 32.93
C ASP A 267 52.65 -13.60 33.50
N ILE A 268 52.55 -14.81 32.94
CA ILE A 268 52.22 -16.12 33.53
C ILE A 268 51.60 -16.18 34.97
N THR A 269 50.48 -16.90 35.16
CA THR A 269 50.40 -18.14 36.02
C THR A 269 49.02 -18.80 36.07
N GLU A 270 49.01 -20.13 36.23
CA GLU A 270 47.82 -20.99 36.41
C GLU A 270 47.38 -21.11 37.89
N SER A 271 46.13 -21.49 38.13
CA SER A 271 45.81 -22.46 39.20
C SER A 271 44.49 -23.21 38.92
N LYS A 272 44.34 -24.40 39.53
CA LYS A 272 43.23 -25.36 39.33
C LYS A 272 42.33 -25.39 40.57
N ILE A 273 41.09 -25.91 40.45
CA ILE A 273 40.55 -26.98 41.33
C ILE A 273 39.16 -27.52 40.87
N ILE A 274 39.19 -28.81 40.50
CA ILE A 274 38.24 -29.93 40.68
C ILE A 274 36.76 -29.63 41.09
N PRO A 275 35.76 -30.22 40.38
CA PRO A 275 34.34 -30.23 40.79
C PRO A 275 33.95 -31.42 41.70
N LYS A 276 32.75 -31.38 42.30
CA LYS A 276 32.12 -32.54 42.96
C LYS A 276 30.65 -32.72 42.56
N GLN A 277 30.27 -33.96 42.29
CA GLN A 277 28.89 -34.43 42.19
C GLN A 277 28.36 -34.86 43.57
N ALA A 278 27.04 -34.77 43.75
CA ALA A 278 26.24 -35.65 44.61
C ALA A 278 24.84 -35.78 43.98
N ALA A 279 24.14 -36.90 44.21
CA ALA A 279 23.01 -37.29 43.35
C ALA A 279 21.71 -37.60 44.13
N THR A 280 20.59 -37.43 43.42
CA THR A 280 19.33 -38.20 43.53
C THR A 280 18.70 -38.48 44.89
N THR A 281 17.42 -38.11 45.02
CA THR A 281 16.36 -39.08 45.38
C THR A 281 14.99 -38.59 44.87
N ALA A 282 13.97 -39.44 44.89
CA ALA A 282 12.72 -39.24 44.13
C ALA A 282 11.46 -39.24 45.01
N SER A 283 10.36 -38.66 44.53
CA SER A 283 9.09 -39.38 44.23
C SER A 283 7.82 -38.49 44.16
N ALA A 284 7.00 -38.78 43.15
CA ALA A 284 5.53 -38.89 43.11
C ALA A 284 4.56 -37.83 43.71
N SER A 285 3.49 -37.64 42.94
CA SER A 285 2.09 -37.39 43.33
C SER A 285 1.59 -35.95 43.60
N SER A 286 0.45 -35.66 42.97
CA SER A 286 -0.54 -34.65 43.39
C SER A 286 -1.62 -35.37 44.25
N PRO A 287 -2.47 -34.68 45.04
CA PRO A 287 -3.51 -33.80 44.48
C PRO A 287 -3.94 -32.56 45.33
N ASN A 288 -4.82 -31.77 44.70
CA ASN A 288 -5.76 -30.80 45.29
C ASN A 288 -6.69 -31.40 46.39
N PRO A 289 -7.51 -30.62 47.14
CA PRO A 289 -7.43 -29.19 47.54
C PRO A 289 -7.90 -28.90 49.01
N LYS A 290 -8.20 -27.61 49.31
CA LYS A 290 -9.21 -27.06 50.28
C LYS A 290 -8.86 -26.79 51.77
N VAL A 291 -9.21 -25.54 52.17
CA VAL A 291 -9.72 -25.06 53.48
C VAL A 291 -8.76 -24.91 54.68
N GLY A 292 -8.71 -23.69 55.23
CA GLY A 292 -8.09 -23.30 56.51
C GLY A 292 -8.20 -21.78 56.70
N ALA A 293 -8.33 -21.25 57.93
CA ALA A 293 -8.68 -19.83 58.15
C ALA A 293 -8.10 -19.18 59.42
N SER A 294 -8.25 -17.85 59.51
CA SER A 294 -7.88 -16.92 60.61
C SER A 294 -6.38 -16.54 60.70
N GLY A 295 -6.00 -15.32 61.15
CA GLY A 295 -6.79 -14.15 61.60
C GLY A 295 -6.16 -12.82 61.12
N LYS A 296 -6.94 -11.77 60.80
CA LYS A 296 -7.58 -10.76 61.70
C LYS A 296 -6.60 -9.80 62.40
N ILE A 297 -6.55 -8.54 61.95
CA ILE A 297 -6.55 -7.31 62.80
C ILE A 297 -7.38 -6.20 62.10
N VAL A 298 -8.34 -5.65 62.86
CA VAL A 298 -8.90 -4.26 62.95
C VAL A 298 -8.53 -3.21 61.87
N SER A 299 -9.38 -2.29 61.38
CA SER A 299 -10.71 -1.74 61.79
C SER A 299 -11.72 -1.72 60.60
N GLN A 300 -13.04 -1.53 60.67
CA GLN A 300 -14.02 -0.85 61.57
C GLN A 300 -14.16 0.69 61.44
N ARG A 301 -15.36 1.30 61.31
CA ARG A 301 -16.72 0.80 60.95
C ARG A 301 -17.76 1.95 60.79
N GLU A 302 -18.99 1.60 60.38
CA GLU A 302 -20.31 2.27 60.53
C GLU A 302 -20.65 3.38 59.49
N ASP A 303 -21.91 3.58 59.03
CA ASP A 303 -23.20 3.09 59.58
C ASP A 303 -24.35 2.83 58.55
N ILE A 304 -25.52 2.34 59.01
CA ILE A 304 -26.71 1.90 58.21
C ILE A 304 -28.04 2.05 58.98
N PRO A 305 -29.23 2.30 58.34
CA PRO A 305 -30.21 1.20 58.17
C PRO A 305 -31.28 1.32 57.04
N ASN A 306 -31.19 0.48 55.99
CA ASN A 306 -32.03 -0.72 55.78
C ASN A 306 -33.60 -0.72 55.88
N THR A 307 -34.27 -1.48 54.99
CA THR A 307 -35.65 -2.07 55.05
C THR A 307 -36.89 -1.14 54.91
N LYS A 308 -38.16 -1.58 54.64
CA LYS A 308 -38.83 -2.92 54.79
C LYS A 308 -40.06 -3.14 53.84
N LEU A 309 -40.69 -4.33 53.91
CA LEU A 309 -41.84 -4.81 53.10
C LEU A 309 -43.23 -4.45 53.67
N THR A 310 -44.31 -4.50 52.84
CA THR A 310 -45.66 -5.17 53.02
C THR A 310 -46.63 -4.68 51.92
N THR A 311 -47.14 -5.48 50.96
CA THR A 311 -48.25 -6.49 50.92
C THR A 311 -49.70 -5.98 50.78
N ASP A 312 -50.40 -6.55 49.78
CA ASP A 312 -51.82 -7.03 49.79
C ASP A 312 -53.06 -6.21 49.28
N ASN A 313 -53.75 -6.85 48.30
CA ASN A 313 -55.21 -7.19 48.22
C ASN A 313 -56.30 -6.32 47.49
N ILE A 314 -57.08 -7.04 46.63
CA ILE A 314 -58.58 -7.07 46.50
C ILE A 314 -59.32 -5.83 45.89
N GLU A 315 -60.34 -5.89 45.00
CA GLU A 315 -61.02 -6.97 44.22
C GLU A 315 -61.88 -6.44 43.03
N LEU A 316 -62.35 -7.38 42.17
CA LEU A 316 -63.62 -7.42 41.39
C LEU A 316 -64.23 -6.15 40.70
N THR A 317 -64.48 -6.25 39.39
CA THR A 317 -65.78 -6.75 38.86
C THR A 317 -65.87 -6.98 37.33
N LYS A 318 -66.61 -8.03 36.97
CA LYS A 318 -67.47 -8.28 35.77
C LYS A 318 -67.56 -7.14 34.72
N SER A 319 -67.55 -7.38 33.39
CA SER A 319 -67.47 -8.59 32.53
C SER A 319 -67.24 -8.13 31.06
N ARG A 320 -67.31 -8.89 29.95
CA ARG A 320 -67.89 -10.21 29.59
C ARG A 320 -67.24 -10.74 28.28
N GLY A 321 -67.39 -12.03 27.98
CA GLY A 321 -67.21 -12.62 26.62
C GLY A 321 -68.56 -13.12 26.04
N PRO A 322 -68.61 -14.02 25.04
CA PRO A 322 -67.55 -14.85 24.42
C PRO A 322 -67.49 -14.66 22.87
N SER A 323 -66.90 -15.48 21.96
CA SER A 323 -66.40 -16.87 21.98
C SER A 323 -65.34 -17.09 20.86
N VAL A 324 -64.20 -17.80 21.11
CA VAL A 324 -63.91 -19.20 20.68
C VAL A 324 -63.53 -19.34 19.17
N SER A 325 -62.44 -20.00 18.74
CA SER A 325 -61.30 -20.72 19.38
C SER A 325 -60.05 -20.64 18.46
N LYS A 326 -58.78 -20.61 18.92
CA LYS A 326 -57.94 -21.68 19.51
C LYS A 326 -57.88 -22.97 18.65
N LYS A 327 -56.74 -23.69 18.51
CA LYS A 327 -55.49 -23.79 19.31
C LYS A 327 -54.24 -23.77 18.37
N HIS A 328 -52.94 -23.67 18.71
CA HIS A 328 -52.10 -23.99 19.91
C HIS A 328 -51.92 -25.52 20.21
N GLN A 329 -50.77 -26.04 20.65
CA GLN A 329 -49.36 -25.60 20.67
C GLN A 329 -48.47 -26.86 20.92
N GLU A 330 -47.35 -26.74 21.64
CA GLU A 330 -46.51 -27.82 22.23
C GLU A 330 -45.60 -28.65 21.27
N GLN A 331 -44.55 -29.33 21.77
CA GLN A 331 -43.36 -28.80 22.47
C GLN A 331 -42.17 -29.80 22.42
N GLN A 332 -41.01 -29.35 22.94
CA GLN A 332 -39.69 -29.99 23.07
C GLN A 332 -39.63 -31.49 23.41
N PHE A 333 -38.53 -32.15 23.01
CA PHE A 333 -37.75 -33.05 23.90
C PHE A 333 -36.27 -33.18 23.44
N THR A 334 -35.41 -33.83 24.23
CA THR A 334 -33.94 -33.72 24.16
C THR A 334 -33.18 -35.07 24.23
N SER A 335 -31.93 -35.06 23.72
CA SER A 335 -30.72 -35.71 24.28
C SER A 335 -30.19 -37.09 23.79
N VAL A 336 -28.86 -37.25 23.93
CA VAL A 336 -28.03 -38.48 24.09
C VAL A 336 -27.47 -39.27 22.86
N ASN A 337 -26.14 -39.13 22.69
CA ASN A 337 -25.05 -40.09 22.37
C ASN A 337 -24.99 -41.04 21.14
N GLN A 338 -23.86 -40.85 20.41
CA GLN A 338 -22.79 -41.81 20.07
C GLN A 338 -22.92 -42.96 19.04
N HIS A 339 -21.98 -42.91 18.09
CA HIS A 339 -21.08 -43.96 17.57
C HIS A 339 -21.46 -44.95 16.44
N THR A 340 -20.40 -45.17 15.63
CA THR A 340 -20.00 -46.38 14.86
C THR A 340 -20.74 -46.80 13.57
N ASN A 341 -20.03 -46.52 12.47
CA ASN A 341 -19.55 -47.46 11.44
C ASN A 341 -20.50 -48.27 10.53
N GLU A 342 -20.21 -48.07 9.23
CA GLU A 342 -19.94 -49.11 8.21
C GLU A 342 -21.04 -49.70 7.29
N THR A 343 -20.57 -50.04 6.08
CA THR A 343 -21.11 -50.98 5.10
C THR A 343 -22.50 -50.73 4.48
N ARG A 344 -22.51 -49.85 3.46
CA ARG A 344 -22.52 -50.25 2.03
C ARG A 344 -23.17 -51.62 1.70
N ILE A 345 -24.20 -51.67 0.84
CA ILE A 345 -24.37 -52.55 -0.36
C ILE A 345 -25.86 -52.65 -0.83
N LYS A 346 -26.05 -52.72 -2.17
CA LYS A 346 -27.25 -53.16 -2.95
C LYS A 346 -28.54 -52.31 -2.96
N SER A 347 -28.76 -51.68 -4.11
CA SER A 347 -30.08 -51.68 -4.80
C SER A 347 -30.51 -53.11 -5.18
N PRO A 348 -31.79 -53.32 -5.54
CA PRO A 348 -32.07 -53.53 -6.97
C PRO A 348 -33.34 -52.82 -7.49
N ASN A 349 -33.44 -52.75 -8.82
CA ASN A 349 -34.60 -52.24 -9.57
C ASN A 349 -35.78 -53.23 -9.54
N ILE A 350 -36.98 -52.80 -9.97
CA ILE A 350 -37.75 -53.40 -11.10
C ILE A 350 -39.08 -52.65 -11.36
N SER A 351 -39.50 -52.63 -12.65
CA SER A 351 -40.80 -52.21 -13.22
C SER A 351 -41.26 -50.75 -13.01
N SER A 352 -41.63 -49.91 -14.00
CA SER A 352 -42.20 -50.02 -15.36
C SER A 352 -43.73 -50.21 -15.46
N GLN A 353 -44.44 -49.27 -16.10
CA GLN A 353 -45.03 -49.47 -17.44
C GLN A 353 -45.74 -48.21 -18.02
N ASP A 354 -45.78 -48.16 -19.37
CA ASP A 354 -46.82 -47.64 -20.29
C ASP A 354 -47.27 -46.15 -20.31
N THR A 355 -47.65 -45.56 -21.47
CA THR A 355 -47.27 -45.73 -22.91
C THR A 355 -47.74 -44.51 -23.75
N ASN A 356 -47.14 -44.32 -24.95
CA ASN A 356 -47.68 -43.64 -26.16
C ASN A 356 -47.89 -42.09 -26.12
N GLN A 357 -47.84 -41.28 -27.19
CA GLN A 357 -47.42 -41.31 -28.63
C GLN A 357 -47.46 -39.82 -29.15
N LEU A 358 -47.08 -39.34 -30.36
CA LEU A 358 -46.65 -39.88 -31.67
C LEU A 358 -45.83 -38.83 -32.49
N HIS A 359 -44.77 -39.25 -33.22
CA HIS A 359 -44.20 -38.63 -34.47
C HIS A 359 -43.63 -37.16 -34.47
N ASN A 360 -42.74 -36.75 -35.41
CA ASN A 360 -42.22 -37.41 -36.62
C ASN A 360 -40.74 -37.12 -37.00
N HIS A 361 -40.20 -37.94 -37.92
CA HIS A 361 -38.79 -38.12 -38.35
C HIS A 361 -38.01 -36.95 -38.99
N LYS A 362 -36.66 -36.96 -38.79
CA LYS A 362 -35.67 -37.43 -39.80
C LYS A 362 -34.30 -37.82 -39.18
N GLN A 363 -33.45 -38.52 -39.94
CA GLN A 363 -32.41 -39.46 -39.46
C GLN A 363 -31.30 -39.67 -40.55
N ILE A 364 -30.28 -40.52 -40.26
CA ILE A 364 -29.27 -41.18 -41.16
C ILE A 364 -27.94 -40.39 -41.33
N ASN A 365 -26.71 -40.94 -41.18
CA ASN A 365 -26.17 -42.23 -40.67
C ASN A 365 -24.74 -41.96 -40.08
N GLU A 366 -24.22 -42.67 -39.05
CA GLU A 366 -23.47 -43.97 -39.05
C GLU A 366 -22.27 -44.01 -40.02
N GLU A 367 -21.02 -44.24 -39.59
CA GLU A 367 -20.46 -45.57 -39.24
C GLU A 367 -19.21 -45.53 -38.29
N GLN A 368 -18.78 -46.72 -37.83
CA GLN A 368 -17.61 -47.05 -36.98
C GLN A 368 -17.08 -48.43 -37.42
N PRO A 369 -15.77 -48.77 -37.30
CA PRO A 369 -15.42 -49.79 -36.28
C PRO A 369 -13.95 -49.84 -35.74
N SER A 370 -13.84 -50.01 -34.41
CA SER A 370 -13.06 -51.04 -33.68
C SER A 370 -11.51 -51.25 -33.78
N PHE A 371 -10.86 -51.03 -32.63
CA PHE A 371 -9.99 -51.97 -31.86
C PHE A 371 -8.52 -52.34 -32.23
N ASN A 372 -7.77 -52.63 -31.14
CA ASN A 372 -6.48 -53.33 -30.97
C ASN A 372 -5.17 -52.67 -31.45
N ASP A 373 -3.96 -53.01 -30.94
CA ASP A 373 -3.45 -53.27 -29.56
C ASP A 373 -1.88 -53.35 -29.63
N HIS A 374 -1.19 -53.46 -28.49
CA HIS A 374 0.17 -54.01 -28.27
C HIS A 374 1.42 -53.15 -28.56
N SER A 375 1.88 -52.45 -27.51
CA SER A 375 3.18 -52.62 -26.81
C SER A 375 4.53 -52.87 -27.55
N HIS A 376 5.58 -52.18 -27.05
CA HIS A 376 7.03 -52.50 -27.12
C HIS A 376 7.73 -52.42 -28.50
N SER A 377 9.04 -52.10 -28.63
CA SER A 377 10.05 -51.60 -27.68
C SER A 377 11.22 -50.89 -28.40
N SER A 378 12.02 -50.13 -27.64
CA SER A 378 13.26 -49.42 -28.02
C SER A 378 14.37 -50.25 -28.69
N VAL A 379 15.21 -49.60 -29.52
CA VAL A 379 16.69 -49.81 -29.57
C VAL A 379 17.37 -48.58 -30.22
N HIS A 380 18.71 -48.53 -30.22
CA HIS A 380 19.55 -47.32 -30.15
C HIS A 380 20.50 -47.10 -31.38
N LEU A 381 20.97 -45.85 -31.51
CA LEU A 381 22.33 -45.41 -31.93
C LEU A 381 22.72 -45.14 -33.42
N ASN A 382 23.44 -44.01 -33.53
CA ASN A 382 24.58 -43.66 -34.41
C ASN A 382 24.40 -43.07 -35.83
N GLN A 383 25.11 -41.94 -36.02
CA GLN A 383 25.57 -41.37 -37.28
C GLN A 383 26.83 -42.10 -37.80
N PRO A 384 27.30 -41.78 -39.02
CA PRO A 384 28.65 -41.20 -39.13
C PRO A 384 28.72 -39.91 -39.99
N SER A 385 29.93 -39.34 -40.11
CA SER A 385 30.21 -38.01 -40.66
C SER A 385 31.38 -38.00 -41.66
N ASN A 386 31.42 -36.97 -42.54
CA ASN A 386 32.49 -36.63 -43.52
C ASN A 386 32.61 -37.64 -44.70
N ASP A 387 33.10 -37.30 -45.90
CA ASP A 387 34.09 -36.28 -46.34
C ASP A 387 33.65 -35.43 -47.58
N GLY A 388 34.47 -34.43 -47.94
CA GLY A 388 34.53 -33.79 -49.27
C GLY A 388 35.75 -34.27 -50.09
N PRO A 389 36.35 -33.50 -51.04
CA PRO A 389 36.02 -32.15 -51.52
C PRO A 389 35.92 -32.07 -53.08
N THR A 390 36.35 -30.95 -53.69
CA THR A 390 36.38 -30.51 -55.12
C THR A 390 35.16 -29.66 -55.54
N THR A 391 35.23 -28.33 -55.76
CA THR A 391 36.12 -27.41 -56.52
C THR A 391 35.76 -27.24 -58.00
N GLU A 392 35.00 -26.17 -58.32
CA GLU A 392 35.31 -25.33 -59.49
C GLU A 392 34.86 -23.87 -59.25
N ASN A 393 35.26 -22.94 -60.13
CA ASN A 393 35.41 -21.51 -59.80
C ASN A 393 34.34 -20.60 -60.42
N SER A 394 34.03 -19.47 -59.75
CA SER A 394 34.30 -18.15 -60.35
C SER A 394 34.24 -16.97 -59.36
N HIS A 395 35.36 -16.24 -59.30
CA HIS A 395 35.49 -14.80 -59.01
C HIS A 395 34.97 -14.18 -57.70
N LEU A 396 35.90 -14.14 -56.74
CA LEU A 396 36.27 -12.84 -56.15
C LEU A 396 36.73 -11.86 -57.26
N SER A 397 36.40 -10.58 -57.14
CA SER A 397 37.38 -9.50 -56.83
C SER A 397 36.64 -8.17 -56.59
N THR A 398 36.88 -7.36 -55.54
CA THR A 398 38.10 -6.87 -54.87
C THR A 398 38.66 -5.60 -55.50
N LEU A 399 38.74 -4.52 -54.71
CA LEU A 399 39.88 -3.60 -54.46
C LEU A 399 39.28 -2.32 -53.80
N LEU A 400 39.63 -1.90 -52.57
CA LEU A 400 40.91 -1.48 -51.96
C LEU A 400 41.39 -0.07 -52.34
N ASN A 401 42.05 0.56 -51.35
CA ASN A 401 42.87 1.77 -51.40
C ASN A 401 42.12 3.13 -51.49
N ASN A 402 42.64 4.24 -50.95
CA ASN A 402 43.99 4.45 -50.41
C ASN A 402 44.12 5.47 -49.25
N GLN A 403 45.08 5.21 -48.37
CA GLN A 403 46.01 6.14 -47.69
C GLN A 403 45.52 7.38 -46.89
N ASN A 404 45.81 7.33 -45.59
CA ASN A 404 46.78 8.19 -44.86
C ASN A 404 46.96 9.67 -45.31
N GLN A 405 46.85 10.60 -44.35
CA GLN A 405 48.01 11.10 -43.60
C GLN A 405 47.63 11.82 -42.29
N LEU A 406 48.40 11.53 -41.23
CA LEU A 406 49.21 12.45 -40.39
C LEU A 406 48.76 13.95 -40.29
N ASN A 407 48.89 14.66 -39.15
CA ASN A 407 49.69 14.34 -37.96
C ASN A 407 49.24 15.02 -36.65
N SER A 408 49.74 14.45 -35.55
CA SER A 408 49.94 14.97 -34.18
C SER A 408 49.95 16.49 -33.90
N ASN A 409 49.39 16.92 -32.75
CA ASN A 409 50.14 17.48 -31.60
C ASN A 409 49.24 18.07 -30.47
N ASP A 410 49.47 17.63 -29.22
CA ASP A 410 49.51 18.52 -28.04
C ASP A 410 50.82 19.35 -28.08
N PRO A 411 51.02 20.47 -27.34
CA PRO A 411 50.29 20.89 -26.12
C PRO A 411 50.01 22.42 -25.99
N ASP A 412 49.61 22.82 -24.77
CA ASP A 412 49.95 24.06 -24.04
C ASP A 412 49.29 25.43 -24.32
N SER A 413 49.25 26.19 -23.21
CA SER A 413 49.22 27.66 -23.04
C SER A 413 47.94 28.48 -23.34
N ASP A 414 47.32 28.89 -22.22
CA ASP A 414 47.16 30.29 -21.78
C ASP A 414 46.13 31.27 -22.40
N ASP A 415 45.69 32.16 -21.49
CA ASP A 415 45.26 33.56 -21.61
C ASP A 415 44.01 34.00 -22.42
N GLU A 416 43.00 34.34 -21.61
CA GLU A 416 42.38 35.68 -21.49
C GLU A 416 41.62 36.40 -22.64
N PHE A 417 40.42 36.86 -22.23
CA PHE A 417 39.83 38.19 -22.48
C PHE A 417 39.13 38.59 -23.81
N LEU A 418 37.93 39.16 -23.60
CA LEU A 418 37.35 40.37 -24.21
C LEU A 418 37.10 40.46 -25.74
N SER A 419 35.80 40.45 -26.10
CA SER A 419 34.99 41.69 -26.31
C SER A 419 34.13 41.77 -27.59
N ASN A 420 33.02 42.53 -27.47
CA ASN A 420 32.36 43.42 -28.42
C ASN A 420 32.75 43.33 -29.92
N SER A 421 31.82 43.26 -30.88
CA SER A 421 30.87 44.34 -31.26
C SER A 421 29.82 43.76 -32.25
N GLN A 422 28.55 44.20 -32.37
CA GLN A 422 28.05 45.45 -33.01
C GLN A 422 28.69 45.75 -34.39
N GLN A 423 28.00 46.07 -35.51
CA GLN A 423 26.58 46.26 -35.95
C GLN A 423 26.53 45.93 -37.48
N GLN A 424 25.40 45.78 -38.20
CA GLN A 424 24.47 46.79 -38.78
C GLN A 424 23.34 46.03 -39.55
N LEU A 425 22.04 46.39 -39.46
CA LEU A 425 21.24 47.30 -40.32
C LEU A 425 21.22 46.90 -41.83
N THR A 426 20.09 46.87 -42.54
CA THR A 426 19.08 47.96 -42.72
C THR A 426 17.64 47.50 -43.08
N ASP A 427 16.63 48.29 -42.67
CA ASP A 427 15.33 48.65 -43.29
C ASP A 427 14.35 47.57 -43.89
N SER A 428 13.01 47.71 -43.87
CA SER A 428 12.19 48.94 -43.95
C SER A 428 10.73 48.84 -43.41
N THR A 429 10.12 50.02 -43.14
CA THR A 429 8.67 50.38 -43.18
C THR A 429 7.63 49.90 -42.13
N HIS A 430 7.41 50.79 -41.13
CA HIS A 430 6.16 51.55 -40.87
C HIS A 430 4.88 50.94 -40.20
N GLY A 431 4.64 51.36 -38.94
CA GLY A 431 3.33 51.87 -38.45
C GLY A 431 2.51 50.98 -37.47
N GLY A 432 2.04 51.45 -36.30
CA GLY A 432 2.40 52.67 -35.55
C GLY A 432 1.39 53.12 -34.46
N ARG A 433 1.91 53.59 -33.31
CA ARG A 433 1.23 54.30 -32.18
C ARG A 433 0.34 53.42 -31.25
N LYS A 434 0.22 53.67 -29.93
CA LYS A 434 0.78 54.76 -29.07
C LYS A 434 0.88 54.34 -27.59
N ARG A 435 1.98 54.72 -26.90
CA ARG A 435 2.14 54.71 -25.43
C ARG A 435 1.22 55.73 -24.73
N LYS A 436 1.01 55.54 -23.42
CA LYS A 436 1.00 56.63 -22.43
C LYS A 436 1.50 56.18 -21.06
N GLU A 437 2.65 56.71 -20.66
CA GLU A 437 3.15 56.67 -19.28
C GLU A 437 2.72 57.95 -18.55
N LYS A 438 2.68 57.92 -17.21
CA LYS A 438 2.89 59.10 -16.36
C LYS A 438 3.60 58.70 -15.06
N LYS A 439 4.37 59.63 -14.51
CA LYS A 439 5.25 59.46 -13.34
C LYS A 439 4.88 60.52 -12.25
N PRO A 440 5.61 60.63 -11.12
CA PRO A 440 5.03 60.57 -9.78
C PRO A 440 4.72 61.96 -9.17
N ILE A 441 4.23 61.94 -7.93
CA ILE A 441 4.32 63.04 -6.96
C ILE A 441 4.96 62.49 -5.69
N VAL A 442 5.75 63.32 -5.00
CA VAL A 442 6.38 63.10 -3.70
C VAL A 442 6.07 64.34 -2.86
N ASP A 443 5.86 64.18 -1.56
CA ASP A 443 6.19 65.22 -0.57
C ASP A 443 6.42 64.56 0.81
N GLU A 444 7.17 65.25 1.67
CA GLU A 444 7.80 64.73 2.89
C GLU A 444 7.03 65.12 4.17
N LEU A 445 7.16 64.35 5.27
CA LEU A 445 7.89 64.79 6.48
C LEU A 445 7.82 63.81 7.68
N HIS A 446 8.82 63.95 8.55
CA HIS A 446 9.11 63.23 9.82
C HIS A 446 8.48 63.92 11.06
N PRO A 447 8.72 63.46 12.31
CA PRO A 447 8.77 62.08 12.87
C PRO A 447 7.89 61.98 14.17
N ASP A 448 7.93 60.86 14.93
CA ASP A 448 8.61 60.85 16.26
C ASP A 448 8.69 59.49 17.01
N HIS A 449 9.61 59.46 17.99
CA HIS A 449 9.65 58.68 19.25
C HIS A 449 9.74 57.12 19.25
N LYS A 450 11.00 56.66 19.32
CA LYS A 450 11.60 55.81 20.40
C LYS A 450 10.97 54.47 20.83
N ILE A 451 11.79 53.44 20.64
CA ILE A 451 11.81 52.13 21.32
C ILE A 451 11.81 52.24 22.85
N PRO A 452 11.05 51.39 23.56
CA PRO A 452 11.45 50.78 24.83
C PRO A 452 11.78 49.28 24.66
N THR A 453 12.71 48.77 25.46
CA THR A 453 13.26 47.40 25.36
C THR A 453 12.64 46.43 26.36
N ALA A 454 12.43 45.18 25.92
CA ALA A 454 12.48 43.92 26.66
C ALA A 454 11.78 43.80 28.04
N SER A 455 10.83 42.87 28.14
CA SER A 455 10.54 42.07 29.34
C SER A 455 9.90 40.74 28.93
N GLU A 456 9.91 39.74 29.82
CA GLU A 456 9.45 38.38 29.58
C GLU A 456 8.01 38.14 30.09
N THR A 457 7.51 36.91 29.85
CA THR A 457 6.43 36.18 30.56
C THR A 457 4.97 36.24 30.08
N ASP A 458 4.35 35.07 30.26
CA ASP A 458 2.94 34.61 30.19
C ASP A 458 2.00 34.99 29.02
N LYS A 459 1.68 33.93 28.25
CA LYS A 459 0.32 33.38 28.05
C LYS A 459 -0.88 34.35 28.11
N SER A 460 -1.51 34.52 26.97
CA SER A 460 -2.97 34.57 26.88
C SER A 460 -3.41 34.13 25.48
N ASP A 461 -4.37 33.21 25.40
CA ASP A 461 -5.13 32.98 24.17
C ASP A 461 -5.90 34.26 23.79
N THR A 462 -5.92 34.59 22.51
CA THR A 462 -6.81 35.62 21.95
C THR A 462 -7.46 35.11 20.66
N ASP A 463 -8.77 34.89 20.72
CA ASP A 463 -9.55 34.39 19.58
C ASP A 463 -9.46 35.31 18.36
N HIS A 464 -9.12 34.71 17.20
CA HIS A 464 -9.38 35.31 15.90
C HIS A 464 -10.66 34.67 15.33
N PRO A 465 -11.77 35.42 15.12
CA PRO A 465 -13.07 34.85 14.78
C PRO A 465 -13.20 34.48 13.29
N SER A 466 -12.38 33.52 12.84
CA SER A 466 -12.41 32.93 11.50
C SER A 466 -11.81 31.52 11.53
N CYS A 467 -12.53 30.54 10.99
CA CYS A 467 -12.15 29.11 10.95
C CYS A 467 -12.02 28.38 12.30
N GLN A 468 -13.03 28.51 13.18
CA GLN A 468 -13.36 27.41 14.09
C GLN A 468 -13.90 26.22 13.29
N PHE A 469 -13.09 25.17 13.11
CA PHE A 469 -13.61 23.84 12.80
C PHE A 469 -14.59 23.45 13.93
N ARG A 470 -15.79 22.96 13.60
CA ARG A 470 -16.63 22.26 14.58
C ARG A 470 -15.99 20.93 14.91
N ALA A 471 -15.23 20.88 16.00
CA ALA A 471 -14.44 19.74 16.46
C ALA A 471 -15.27 18.56 17.01
N ASP A 472 -16.58 18.54 16.72
CA ASP A 472 -17.57 17.72 17.40
C ASP A 472 -17.57 16.24 16.94
N LYS A 473 -17.16 15.97 15.69
CA LYS A 473 -17.22 14.64 15.05
C LYS A 473 -15.83 14.00 14.97
N LYS A 474 -15.46 13.18 15.96
CA LYS A 474 -14.14 12.52 16.06
C LYS A 474 -13.75 11.64 14.86
N TRP A 475 -14.75 11.06 14.17
CA TRP A 475 -14.55 10.12 13.06
C TRP A 475 -14.27 10.78 11.71
N LEU A 476 -14.30 12.11 11.60
CA LEU A 476 -13.99 12.81 10.36
C LEU A 476 -12.48 12.76 10.04
N ASP A 477 -11.61 12.93 11.02
CA ASP A 477 -10.16 12.89 10.81
C ASP A 477 -9.58 11.50 11.14
N PRO A 478 -8.38 11.15 10.63
CA PRO A 478 -7.66 9.93 11.01
C PRO A 478 -7.52 9.78 12.53
N GLN A 479 -8.19 8.77 13.08
CA GLN A 479 -7.99 8.30 14.46
C GLN A 479 -7.06 7.08 14.46
N PHE A 480 -6.28 6.93 15.53
CA PHE A 480 -5.33 5.84 15.69
C PHE A 480 -5.57 5.09 17.00
N HIS A 481 -5.19 3.81 17.01
CA HIS A 481 -5.04 3.00 18.21
C HIS A 481 -3.72 3.32 18.93
N GLU A 482 -3.57 2.90 20.19
CA GLU A 482 -2.36 3.16 21.01
C GLU A 482 -1.08 2.57 20.41
N ASN A 483 -1.20 1.54 19.56
CA ASN A 483 -0.10 0.90 18.82
C ASN A 483 0.29 1.63 17.51
N GLY A 484 -0.34 2.77 17.19
CA GLY A 484 -0.08 3.55 15.99
C GLY A 484 -0.81 3.09 14.71
N THR A 485 -1.59 2.01 14.74
CA THR A 485 -2.41 1.62 13.57
C THR A 485 -3.66 2.49 13.46
N ILE A 486 -4.09 2.82 12.24
CA ILE A 486 -5.30 3.63 12.03
C ILE A 486 -6.56 2.84 12.44
N LYS A 487 -7.59 3.53 12.95
CA LYS A 487 -8.93 2.95 13.12
C LYS A 487 -9.57 2.72 11.75
N THR A 488 -10.06 1.51 11.54
CA THR A 488 -10.86 1.14 10.36
C THR A 488 -12.28 1.74 10.42
N PRO A 489 -13.03 1.83 9.30
CA PRO A 489 -14.42 2.31 9.30
C PRO A 489 -15.35 1.62 10.31
N GLU A 490 -15.24 0.30 10.49
CA GLU A 490 -15.99 -0.49 11.48
C GLU A 490 -15.62 -0.14 12.94
N GLU A 491 -14.44 0.42 13.17
CA GLU A 491 -14.01 0.92 14.48
C GLU A 491 -14.40 2.37 14.70
N LEU A 492 -14.36 3.19 13.64
CA LEU A 492 -14.86 4.57 13.65
C LEU A 492 -16.37 4.65 13.86
N GLU A 493 -17.12 3.64 13.42
CA GLU A 493 -18.57 3.48 13.64
C GLU A 493 -18.96 3.69 15.12
N LYS A 494 -18.14 3.19 16.04
CA LYS A 494 -18.36 3.25 17.50
C LYS A 494 -18.23 4.67 18.06
N ASP A 495 -17.60 5.58 17.31
CA ASP A 495 -17.49 7.01 17.59
C ASP A 495 -18.50 7.85 16.77
N MET A 496 -19.40 7.23 15.98
CA MET A 496 -20.44 7.93 15.23
C MET A 496 -21.74 8.07 16.03
N GLU A 497 -22.26 9.29 16.08
CA GLU A 497 -23.64 9.57 16.51
C GLU A 497 -24.54 9.81 15.30
N ASP A 498 -25.85 9.56 15.45
CA ASP A 498 -26.85 9.93 14.44
C ASP A 498 -27.01 11.46 14.36
N PRO A 499 -27.31 12.02 13.16
CA PRO A 499 -27.47 13.46 13.01
C PRO A 499 -28.69 14.00 13.77
N PRO A 500 -28.59 15.19 14.40
CA PRO A 500 -29.63 15.72 15.26
C PRO A 500 -30.77 16.36 14.45
N GLY A 501 -31.67 15.53 13.92
CA GLY A 501 -32.83 16.00 13.15
C GLY A 501 -33.83 14.92 12.76
N LYS A 502 -34.80 15.29 11.93
CA LYS A 502 -35.52 14.34 11.07
C LYS A 502 -34.80 14.26 9.73
N ILE A 503 -34.96 13.13 9.05
CA ILE A 503 -34.36 12.84 7.75
C ILE A 503 -35.49 12.44 6.80
N ASP A 504 -35.44 12.82 5.53
CA ASP A 504 -36.33 12.23 4.52
C ASP A 504 -35.99 10.75 4.30
N GLU A 505 -36.90 9.86 4.72
CA GLU A 505 -36.76 8.39 4.66
C GLU A 505 -36.66 7.79 3.24
N GLU A 506 -37.16 8.48 2.22
CA GLU A 506 -37.10 8.02 0.82
C GLU A 506 -35.82 8.53 0.15
N ILE A 507 -35.39 9.76 0.45
CA ILE A 507 -34.06 10.23 0.06
C ILE A 507 -32.99 9.38 0.77
N LEU A 508 -33.09 9.15 2.08
CA LEU A 508 -32.17 8.30 2.83
C LEU A 508 -32.08 6.88 2.26
N ASN A 509 -33.23 6.27 1.95
CA ASN A 509 -33.31 4.97 1.27
C ASN A 509 -32.49 4.97 -0.03
N ARG A 510 -32.50 6.05 -0.82
CA ARG A 510 -31.73 6.17 -2.06
C ARG A 510 -30.26 6.50 -1.84
N ILE A 511 -29.91 7.35 -0.87
CA ILE A 511 -28.52 7.67 -0.51
C ILE A 511 -27.80 6.42 0.02
N GLN A 512 -28.41 5.73 1.00
CA GLN A 512 -27.93 4.43 1.49
C GLN A 512 -27.86 3.41 0.37
N GLY A 513 -28.90 3.36 -0.49
CA GLY A 513 -28.94 2.46 -1.64
C GLY A 513 -27.74 2.66 -2.56
N SER A 514 -27.37 3.91 -2.86
CA SER A 514 -26.28 4.26 -3.76
C SER A 514 -24.89 3.96 -3.17
N ILE A 515 -24.63 4.34 -1.91
CA ILE A 515 -23.32 4.13 -1.26
C ILE A 515 -23.09 2.64 -1.00
N ILE A 516 -24.08 1.94 -0.45
CA ILE A 516 -23.95 0.52 -0.10
C ILE A 516 -24.10 -0.35 -1.36
N GLY A 517 -24.86 0.09 -2.37
CA GLY A 517 -24.92 -0.54 -3.69
C GLY A 517 -23.59 -0.48 -4.43
N MET A 518 -22.87 0.64 -4.36
CA MET A 518 -21.50 0.76 -4.88
C MET A 518 -20.55 -0.19 -4.16
N ALA A 519 -20.51 -0.17 -2.82
CA ALA A 519 -19.68 -1.09 -2.02
C ALA A 519 -20.03 -2.57 -2.21
N LEU A 520 -21.29 -2.89 -2.52
CA LEU A 520 -21.71 -4.24 -2.93
C LEU A 520 -21.16 -4.64 -4.30
N GLY A 521 -21.17 -3.73 -5.28
CA GLY A 521 -20.68 -4.01 -6.63
C GLY A 521 -19.16 -4.21 -6.65
N ASP A 522 -18.46 -3.30 -5.99
CA ASP A 522 -17.03 -3.35 -5.65
C ASP A 522 -16.65 -4.73 -5.07
N ALA A 523 -17.18 -5.08 -3.89
CA ALA A 523 -16.86 -6.34 -3.22
C ALA A 523 -17.31 -7.61 -3.98
N LEU A 524 -18.31 -7.49 -4.87
CA LEU A 524 -18.74 -8.59 -5.75
C LEU A 524 -17.75 -8.81 -6.91
N GLY A 525 -17.14 -7.75 -7.44
CA GLY A 525 -16.16 -7.85 -8.52
C GLY A 525 -14.75 -8.17 -8.04
N ALA A 526 -14.32 -7.67 -6.88
CA ALA A 526 -12.91 -7.69 -6.44
C ALA A 526 -12.31 -9.11 -6.34
N HIS A 527 -13.12 -10.12 -5.98
CA HIS A 527 -12.66 -11.50 -5.87
C HIS A 527 -12.38 -12.19 -7.24
N VAL A 528 -12.77 -11.57 -8.36
CA VAL A 528 -12.53 -12.03 -9.74
C VAL A 528 -11.96 -10.94 -10.67
N GLU A 529 -11.36 -9.92 -10.08
CA GLU A 529 -10.64 -8.86 -10.78
C GLU A 529 -9.57 -9.42 -11.75
N PHE A 530 -9.35 -8.72 -12.87
CA PHE A 530 -8.44 -9.09 -13.96
C PHE A 530 -8.72 -10.46 -14.62
N ARG A 531 -9.87 -11.08 -14.36
CA ARG A 531 -10.29 -12.31 -15.05
C ARG A 531 -10.98 -11.97 -16.37
N PRO A 532 -10.48 -12.43 -17.53
CA PRO A 532 -11.06 -12.09 -18.83
C PRO A 532 -12.45 -12.72 -19.01
N HIS A 533 -13.25 -12.22 -19.94
CA HIS A 533 -14.63 -12.68 -20.15
C HIS A 533 -14.74 -14.20 -20.37
N GLU A 534 -13.76 -14.81 -21.05
CA GLU A 534 -13.71 -16.26 -21.29
C GLU A 534 -13.53 -17.08 -20.01
N TYR A 535 -12.98 -16.48 -18.94
CA TYR A 535 -12.98 -17.06 -17.60
C TYR A 535 -14.39 -17.02 -16.99
N MET A 536 -15.09 -15.89 -17.08
CA MET A 536 -16.46 -15.72 -16.56
C MET A 536 -17.46 -16.65 -17.23
N LEU A 537 -17.32 -16.91 -18.53
CA LEU A 537 -18.14 -17.90 -19.24
C LEU A 537 -17.98 -19.33 -18.71
N LYS A 538 -16.86 -19.64 -18.04
CA LYS A 538 -16.57 -20.96 -17.46
C LYS A 538 -16.80 -21.02 -15.94
N TYR A 539 -16.57 -19.91 -15.25
CA TYR A 539 -16.67 -19.76 -13.80
C TYR A 539 -17.45 -18.48 -13.45
N PRO A 540 -18.76 -18.42 -13.77
CA PRO A 540 -19.54 -17.20 -13.59
C PRO A 540 -19.73 -16.86 -12.11
N VAL A 541 -19.55 -15.59 -11.77
CA VAL A 541 -19.89 -15.07 -10.44
C VAL A 541 -21.40 -15.16 -10.25
N THR A 542 -21.81 -15.63 -9.07
CA THR A 542 -23.23 -15.85 -8.69
C THR A 542 -23.57 -15.35 -7.27
N ASP A 543 -22.56 -15.06 -6.44
CA ASP A 543 -22.67 -14.53 -5.07
C ASP A 543 -21.37 -13.78 -4.74
N LEU A 544 -21.33 -13.02 -3.64
CA LEU A 544 -20.10 -12.46 -3.07
C LEU A 544 -19.08 -13.58 -2.78
N GLY A 545 -17.88 -13.53 -3.36
CA GLY A 545 -16.81 -14.46 -3.06
C GLY A 545 -15.76 -13.89 -2.09
N GLU A 546 -14.63 -14.60 -1.98
CA GLU A 546 -13.45 -14.21 -1.21
C GLU A 546 -12.18 -14.55 -2.01
N GLY A 547 -11.04 -13.95 -1.67
CA GLY A 547 -9.78 -14.09 -2.39
C GLY A 547 -9.54 -12.93 -3.38
N GLY A 548 -9.55 -13.22 -4.69
CA GLY A 548 -9.15 -12.26 -5.72
C GLY A 548 -7.65 -11.94 -5.72
N THR A 549 -7.29 -10.84 -6.38
CA THR A 549 -5.91 -10.32 -6.48
C THR A 549 -5.30 -10.06 -5.10
N TRP A 550 -6.10 -9.57 -4.15
CA TRP A 550 -5.65 -9.01 -2.88
C TRP A 550 -5.92 -9.89 -1.65
N GLY A 551 -6.52 -11.07 -1.82
CA GLY A 551 -6.83 -11.99 -0.73
C GLY A 551 -7.94 -11.49 0.20
N LEU A 552 -8.91 -10.74 -0.32
CA LEU A 552 -9.98 -10.10 0.45
C LEU A 552 -10.93 -11.11 1.09
N LYS A 553 -11.42 -10.80 2.28
CA LYS A 553 -12.53 -11.53 2.92
C LYS A 553 -13.84 -11.17 2.22
N LYS A 554 -14.80 -12.10 2.23
CA LYS A 554 -16.15 -11.90 1.66
C LYS A 554 -16.77 -10.58 2.14
N GLY A 555 -17.02 -9.66 1.20
CA GLY A 555 -17.64 -8.36 1.45
C GLY A 555 -16.68 -7.20 1.79
N GLN A 556 -15.36 -7.40 1.81
CA GLN A 556 -14.40 -6.29 1.80
C GLN A 556 -14.32 -5.65 0.40
N PHE A 557 -14.05 -4.34 0.38
CA PHE A 557 -14.10 -3.47 -0.80
C PHE A 557 -12.72 -2.84 -1.13
N THR A 558 -12.51 -2.43 -2.40
CA THR A 558 -11.24 -1.98 -3.00
C THR A 558 -11.03 -0.45 -2.88
N ASP A 559 -10.29 0.17 -3.80
CA ASP A 559 -10.07 1.62 -3.79
C ASP A 559 -11.30 2.42 -4.24
N ASP A 560 -12.16 1.86 -5.09
CA ASP A 560 -13.51 2.32 -5.44
C ASP A 560 -14.24 2.93 -4.23
N THR A 561 -14.58 2.08 -3.26
CA THR A 561 -15.30 2.48 -2.05
C THR A 561 -14.40 3.24 -1.08
N SER A 562 -13.12 2.89 -0.94
CA SER A 562 -12.19 3.63 -0.05
C SER A 562 -12.09 5.12 -0.41
N MET A 563 -11.96 5.43 -1.71
CA MET A 563 -11.95 6.79 -2.23
C MET A 563 -13.34 7.46 -2.14
N ALA A 564 -14.43 6.73 -2.36
CA ALA A 564 -15.78 7.27 -2.18
C ALA A 564 -16.06 7.64 -0.71
N LEU A 565 -15.63 6.83 0.25
CA LEU A 565 -15.74 7.14 1.69
C LEU A 565 -14.88 8.34 2.07
N CYS A 566 -13.67 8.49 1.50
CA CYS A 566 -12.86 9.70 1.65
C CYS A 566 -13.57 10.95 1.13
N LEU A 567 -14.18 10.88 -0.05
CA LEU A 567 -14.92 11.98 -0.67
C LEU A 567 -16.19 12.35 0.12
N ALA A 568 -16.96 11.35 0.57
CA ALA A 568 -18.09 11.54 1.47
C ALA A 568 -17.67 12.26 2.76
N ASN A 569 -16.55 11.84 3.36
CA ASN A 569 -16.04 12.45 4.58
C ASN A 569 -15.59 13.90 4.35
N SER A 570 -14.97 14.21 3.20
CA SER A 570 -14.63 15.59 2.80
C SER A 570 -15.85 16.50 2.79
N LEU A 571 -16.91 16.10 2.09
CA LEU A 571 -18.15 16.87 1.99
C LEU A 571 -18.80 17.11 3.36
N LEU A 572 -18.74 16.13 4.27
CA LEU A 572 -19.30 16.23 5.62
C LEU A 572 -18.44 17.04 6.60
N ALA A 573 -17.11 17.02 6.45
CA ALA A 573 -16.17 17.78 7.25
C ALA A 573 -16.15 19.26 6.85
N ARG A 574 -16.15 19.53 5.54
CA ARG A 574 -16.08 20.89 4.98
C ARG A 574 -17.46 21.54 4.83
N LYS A 575 -18.53 20.75 4.87
CA LYS A 575 -19.92 21.16 4.59
C LYS A 575 -20.05 21.83 3.21
N ASP A 576 -19.17 21.46 2.29
CA ASP A 576 -19.02 22.05 0.96
C ASP A 576 -18.05 21.19 0.12
N PHE A 577 -17.96 21.47 -1.18
CA PHE A 577 -16.97 20.83 -2.05
C PHE A 577 -15.63 21.58 -2.01
N VAL A 578 -14.63 20.99 -1.38
CA VAL A 578 -13.27 21.56 -1.29
C VAL A 578 -12.28 20.56 -1.89
N PRO A 579 -11.90 20.71 -3.18
CA PRO A 579 -10.96 19.83 -3.89
C PRO A 579 -9.65 19.54 -3.14
N TYR A 580 -9.16 20.51 -2.38
CA TYR A 580 -7.96 20.37 -1.56
C TYR A 580 -8.13 19.33 -0.44
N ASP A 581 -9.22 19.41 0.33
CA ASP A 581 -9.51 18.50 1.43
C ASP A 581 -9.84 17.09 0.91
N GLN A 582 -10.44 16.98 -0.28
CA GLN A 582 -10.60 15.73 -1.02
C GLN A 582 -9.24 15.07 -1.33
N MET A 583 -8.28 15.84 -1.89
CA MET A 583 -6.92 15.33 -2.13
C MET A 583 -6.14 15.02 -0.85
N VAL A 584 -6.33 15.80 0.23
CA VAL A 584 -5.77 15.48 1.56
C VAL A 584 -6.29 14.13 2.07
N ARG A 585 -7.58 13.81 1.91
CA ARG A 585 -8.13 12.52 2.33
C ARG A 585 -7.67 11.37 1.44
N TYR A 586 -7.51 11.59 0.14
CA TYR A 586 -6.88 10.60 -0.75
C TYR A 586 -5.43 10.35 -0.36
N LYS A 587 -4.68 11.39 0.03
CA LYS A 587 -3.33 11.26 0.62
C LYS A 587 -3.37 10.45 1.92
N TRP A 588 -4.29 10.74 2.85
CA TRP A 588 -4.42 9.97 4.10
C TRP A 588 -4.79 8.51 3.85
N TRP A 589 -5.64 8.20 2.86
CA TRP A 589 -5.90 6.82 2.44
C TRP A 589 -4.63 6.17 1.89
N HIS A 590 -3.96 6.81 0.93
CA HIS A 590 -2.72 6.34 0.30
C HIS A 590 -1.59 6.07 1.31
N GLN A 591 -1.38 6.98 2.26
CA GLN A 591 -0.28 6.91 3.23
C GLN A 591 -0.60 6.09 4.49
N LEU A 592 -1.85 6.06 4.93
CA LEU A 592 -2.23 5.55 6.27
C LEU A 592 -3.30 4.46 6.24
N GLY A 593 -3.94 4.18 5.10
CA GLY A 593 -5.09 3.26 5.02
C GLY A 593 -6.41 3.84 5.55
N TYR A 594 -6.51 5.16 5.70
CA TYR A 594 -7.74 5.85 6.10
C TYR A 594 -8.91 5.48 5.17
N MET A 595 -10.07 5.11 5.76
CA MET A 595 -11.26 4.61 5.06
C MET A 595 -11.12 3.28 4.30
N SER A 596 -9.99 2.57 4.40
CA SER A 596 -9.80 1.25 3.78
C SER A 596 -10.56 0.13 4.50
N SER A 597 -11.04 -0.86 3.73
CA SER A 597 -11.60 -2.11 4.27
C SER A 597 -10.57 -3.03 4.95
N THR A 598 -9.27 -2.82 4.71
CA THR A 598 -8.16 -3.61 5.26
C THR A 598 -7.28 -2.82 6.24
N GLY A 599 -7.59 -1.54 6.47
CA GLY A 599 -6.76 -0.62 7.26
C GLY A 599 -5.44 -0.22 6.58
N LYS A 600 -5.27 -0.48 5.28
CA LYS A 600 -4.09 -0.11 4.46
C LYS A 600 -4.52 0.34 3.07
N CYS A 601 -3.68 1.14 2.39
CA CYS A 601 -3.86 1.35 0.96
C CYS A 601 -3.52 0.06 0.18
N PHE A 602 -4.36 -0.30 -0.77
CA PHE A 602 -4.14 -1.30 -1.81
C PHE A 602 -4.96 -0.87 -3.05
N ASP A 603 -4.92 -1.63 -4.15
CA ASP A 603 -5.54 -1.36 -5.46
C ASP A 603 -5.14 -0.09 -6.23
N ILE A 604 -4.71 0.97 -5.52
CA ILE A 604 -4.57 2.33 -6.05
C ILE A 604 -4.11 2.44 -7.50
N GLY A 605 -5.07 2.80 -8.37
CA GLY A 605 -4.82 2.99 -9.80
C GLY A 605 -3.70 4.01 -10.06
N ALA A 606 -2.83 3.72 -11.04
CA ALA A 606 -1.59 4.46 -11.28
C ALA A 606 -1.80 5.98 -11.46
N ALA A 607 -2.84 6.38 -12.19
CA ALA A 607 -3.24 7.79 -12.38
C ALA A 607 -3.59 8.49 -11.06
N THR A 608 -4.30 7.80 -10.16
CA THR A 608 -4.63 8.29 -8.82
C THR A 608 -3.37 8.44 -7.97
N SER A 609 -2.50 7.42 -7.94
CA SER A 609 -1.23 7.46 -7.18
C SER A 609 -0.31 8.60 -7.64
N GLN A 610 -0.14 8.77 -8.96
CA GLN A 610 0.62 9.87 -9.56
C GLN A 610 0.03 11.24 -9.19
N SER A 611 -1.30 11.41 -9.30
CA SER A 611 -1.96 12.68 -8.97
C SER A 611 -1.85 13.04 -7.48
N ILE A 612 -1.89 12.06 -6.58
CA ILE A 612 -1.64 12.26 -5.14
C ILE A 612 -0.18 12.65 -4.88
N TYR A 613 0.78 12.00 -5.54
CA TYR A 613 2.20 12.34 -5.43
C TYR A 613 2.47 13.78 -5.93
N GLU A 614 1.88 14.19 -7.05
CA GLU A 614 1.98 15.58 -7.52
C GLU A 614 1.35 16.58 -6.57
N PHE A 615 0.17 16.27 -6.03
CA PHE A 615 -0.47 17.07 -4.99
C PHE A 615 0.44 17.22 -3.78
N GLU A 616 1.05 16.14 -3.29
CA GLU A 616 2.03 16.16 -2.20
C GLU A 616 3.24 17.06 -2.49
N GLU A 617 3.84 16.96 -3.68
CA GLU A 617 5.01 17.77 -4.03
C GLU A 617 4.66 19.26 -4.20
N ARG A 618 3.45 19.57 -4.68
CA ARG A 618 2.92 20.94 -4.66
C ARG A 618 2.63 21.40 -3.22
N GLN A 619 2.08 20.53 -2.38
CA GLN A 619 1.74 20.79 -0.97
C GLN A 619 2.99 21.13 -0.15
N LYS A 620 4.07 20.35 -0.31
CA LYS A 620 5.37 20.57 0.36
C LYS A 620 5.97 21.93 -0.03
N ARG A 621 6.00 22.26 -1.33
CA ARG A 621 6.50 23.57 -1.82
C ARG A 621 5.66 24.73 -1.30
N PHE A 622 4.34 24.66 -1.43
CA PHE A 622 3.42 25.70 -0.95
C PHE A 622 3.53 25.92 0.57
N GLY A 623 3.74 24.85 1.34
CA GLY A 623 4.01 24.93 2.77
C GLY A 623 5.33 25.63 3.09
N GLN A 624 6.41 25.36 2.35
CA GLN A 624 7.70 26.04 2.49
C GLN A 624 7.60 27.53 2.15
N ASP A 625 6.99 27.87 1.01
CA ASP A 625 6.84 29.25 0.53
C ASP A 625 6.00 30.12 1.50
N ASN A 626 4.93 29.55 2.05
CA ASN A 626 4.04 30.23 3.02
C ASN A 626 4.43 30.02 4.50
N LYS A 627 5.50 29.28 4.78
CA LYS A 627 6.00 28.93 6.14
C LYS A 627 4.96 28.22 7.01
N LEU A 628 4.14 27.37 6.41
CA LEU A 628 3.13 26.54 7.05
C LEU A 628 3.75 25.22 7.53
N SER A 629 3.33 24.73 8.70
CA SER A 629 3.78 23.43 9.21
C SER A 629 2.96 22.27 8.62
N ASP A 630 3.54 21.06 8.60
CA ASP A 630 2.87 19.84 8.09
C ASP A 630 1.54 19.53 8.82
N LYS A 631 1.41 19.95 10.09
CA LYS A 631 0.16 19.82 10.86
C LYS A 631 -0.95 20.78 10.43
N LEU A 632 -0.59 21.88 9.77
CA LEU A 632 -1.49 22.93 9.30
C LEU A 632 -1.79 22.79 7.80
N ILE A 633 -0.83 22.30 7.01
CA ILE A 633 -0.96 22.21 5.54
C ILE A 633 -2.14 21.32 5.13
N ASP A 634 -2.38 20.20 5.83
CA ASP A 634 -3.54 19.33 5.59
C ASP A 634 -4.87 19.93 6.07
N LYS A 635 -4.84 20.96 6.93
CA LYS A 635 -6.04 21.58 7.53
C LYS A 635 -6.32 22.98 6.99
N LEU A 636 -5.79 23.29 5.79
CA LEU A 636 -6.02 24.57 5.13
C LEU A 636 -7.53 24.87 4.99
N SER A 637 -7.88 26.09 5.35
CA SER A 637 -9.27 26.57 5.42
C SER A 637 -9.45 28.05 5.07
N ASP A 638 -8.36 28.82 4.98
CA ASP A 638 -8.35 30.16 4.38
C ASP A 638 -8.62 30.03 2.87
N SER A 639 -9.63 30.76 2.38
CA SER A 639 -9.98 30.75 0.96
C SER A 639 -8.83 31.24 0.08
N LYS A 640 -8.04 32.22 0.52
CA LYS A 640 -6.90 32.75 -0.25
C LYS A 640 -5.90 31.64 -0.59
N TYR A 641 -5.54 30.81 0.39
CA TYR A 641 -4.61 29.70 0.17
C TYR A 641 -5.22 28.57 -0.66
N LEU A 642 -6.53 28.35 -0.56
CA LEU A 642 -7.24 27.34 -1.36
C LEU A 642 -7.39 27.78 -2.84
N ASP A 643 -7.61 29.07 -3.08
CA ASP A 643 -7.71 29.67 -4.43
C ASP A 643 -6.33 29.78 -5.12
N GLU A 644 -5.25 29.96 -4.34
CA GLU A 644 -3.86 30.01 -4.84
C GLU A 644 -3.29 28.59 -5.13
N PHE A 645 -3.89 27.51 -4.64
CA PHE A 645 -3.33 26.16 -4.73
C PHE A 645 -3.87 25.35 -5.92
N ASN A 646 -2.98 24.95 -6.85
CA ASN A 646 -3.36 24.07 -7.96
C ASN A 646 -3.49 22.60 -7.50
N VAL A 647 -4.74 22.17 -7.31
CA VAL A 647 -5.16 20.79 -6.97
C VAL A 647 -5.24 19.81 -8.15
N TYR A 648 -5.23 20.29 -9.40
CA TYR A 648 -5.67 19.49 -10.56
C TYR A 648 -4.59 18.54 -11.08
N CYS A 649 -4.98 17.43 -11.73
CA CYS A 649 -4.03 16.55 -12.42
C CYS A 649 -3.19 17.36 -13.44
N SER A 650 -1.88 17.11 -13.56
CA SER A 650 -1.04 17.84 -14.55
C SER A 650 -0.99 17.21 -15.93
N GLU A 651 -1.41 15.95 -16.05
CA GLU A 651 -1.47 15.22 -17.31
C GLU A 651 -2.86 15.32 -17.94
N ASP A 652 -2.94 16.08 -19.03
CA ASP A 652 -4.01 15.94 -20.02
C ASP A 652 -4.01 14.49 -20.58
N GLU A 653 -5.15 14.03 -21.13
CA GLU A 653 -5.37 12.66 -21.67
C GLU A 653 -5.45 11.50 -20.66
N VAL A 654 -5.38 11.75 -19.34
CA VAL A 654 -5.58 10.72 -18.29
C VAL A 654 -7.06 10.30 -18.17
N ALA A 655 -7.47 9.34 -18.99
CA ALA A 655 -8.87 8.88 -19.16
C ALA A 655 -9.27 7.60 -18.38
N GLY A 656 -8.64 7.37 -17.23
CA GLY A 656 -8.97 6.26 -16.32
C GLY A 656 -10.38 6.33 -15.70
N ASN A 657 -10.98 5.18 -15.43
CA ASN A 657 -12.26 5.01 -14.73
C ASN A 657 -12.26 5.53 -13.28
N GLY A 658 -11.09 5.70 -12.65
CA GLY A 658 -10.95 6.04 -11.23
C GLY A 658 -11.56 7.37 -10.77
N ALA A 659 -11.95 8.26 -11.70
CA ALA A 659 -12.77 9.43 -11.41
C ALA A 659 -14.25 9.09 -11.15
N LEU A 660 -14.78 8.13 -11.92
CA LEU A 660 -16.19 7.73 -11.96
C LEU A 660 -16.52 6.67 -10.90
N MET A 661 -15.59 5.78 -10.62
CA MET A 661 -15.68 4.67 -9.65
C MET A 661 -16.12 5.14 -8.25
N ARG A 662 -15.57 6.28 -7.82
CA ARG A 662 -15.74 6.90 -6.50
C ARG A 662 -16.84 7.96 -6.40
N LEU A 663 -17.57 8.22 -7.49
CA LEU A 663 -18.23 9.50 -7.72
C LEU A 663 -19.40 9.82 -6.76
N THR A 664 -20.17 8.82 -6.35
CA THR A 664 -21.53 9.02 -5.81
C THR A 664 -21.70 10.04 -4.68
N PRO A 665 -20.77 10.26 -3.71
CA PRO A 665 -21.03 11.18 -2.61
C PRO A 665 -21.34 12.63 -3.04
N VAL A 666 -20.80 13.08 -4.18
CA VAL A 666 -21.03 14.44 -4.70
C VAL A 666 -22.49 14.63 -5.18
N PRO A 667 -23.02 13.87 -6.14
CA PRO A 667 -24.43 13.98 -6.53
C PRO A 667 -25.42 13.63 -5.41
N LEU A 668 -25.01 12.80 -4.43
CA LEU A 668 -25.78 12.52 -3.22
C LEU A 668 -25.87 13.74 -2.28
N PHE A 669 -24.76 14.42 -1.99
CA PHE A 669 -24.73 15.56 -1.07
C PHE A 669 -25.42 16.81 -1.67
N PHE A 670 -25.14 17.15 -2.92
CA PHE A 670 -25.68 18.36 -3.58
C PHE A 670 -27.03 18.14 -4.27
N TYR A 671 -27.74 17.03 -4.02
CA TYR A 671 -28.93 16.59 -4.77
C TYR A 671 -30.05 17.64 -4.93
N ARG A 672 -30.19 18.55 -3.96
CA ARG A 672 -31.14 19.68 -4.01
C ARG A 672 -30.80 20.66 -5.14
N ASN A 673 -29.52 20.90 -5.41
CA ASN A 673 -29.02 21.81 -6.43
C ASN A 673 -28.29 21.05 -7.56
N LYS A 674 -29.08 20.46 -8.46
CA LYS A 674 -28.63 19.68 -9.62
C LYS A 674 -27.48 20.29 -10.45
N TYR A 675 -27.44 21.63 -10.60
CA TYR A 675 -26.38 22.30 -11.37
C TYR A 675 -25.02 22.16 -10.68
N VAL A 676 -25.01 22.39 -9.36
CA VAL A 676 -23.82 22.29 -8.50
C VAL A 676 -23.40 20.83 -8.36
N ALA A 677 -24.36 19.92 -8.18
CA ALA A 677 -24.11 18.48 -8.15
C ALA A 677 -23.37 17.97 -9.40
N ILE A 678 -23.80 18.42 -10.59
CA ILE A 678 -23.21 18.01 -11.87
C ILE A 678 -21.84 18.67 -12.08
N GLU A 679 -21.72 19.96 -11.81
CA GLU A 679 -20.45 20.67 -11.97
C GLU A 679 -19.35 20.12 -11.03
N PHE A 680 -19.68 19.93 -9.75
CA PHE A 680 -18.75 19.32 -8.79
C PHE A 680 -18.50 17.84 -9.09
N SER A 681 -19.43 17.13 -9.74
CA SER A 681 -19.15 15.76 -10.24
C SER A 681 -18.01 15.76 -11.27
N GLY A 682 -17.99 16.73 -12.19
CA GLY A 682 -16.87 16.90 -13.14
C GLY A 682 -15.56 17.24 -12.43
N ARG A 683 -15.58 18.29 -11.59
CA ARG A 683 -14.39 18.77 -10.86
C ARG A 683 -13.79 17.75 -9.89
N SER A 684 -14.61 16.84 -9.35
CA SER A 684 -14.18 15.70 -8.51
C SER A 684 -13.42 14.62 -9.31
N GLY A 685 -13.55 14.60 -10.63
CA GLY A 685 -12.74 13.77 -11.53
C GLY A 685 -11.41 14.42 -11.90
N GLU A 686 -11.46 15.68 -12.35
CA GLU A 686 -10.34 16.49 -12.86
C GLU A 686 -9.11 16.52 -11.93
N ILE A 687 -9.31 16.43 -10.61
CA ILE A 687 -8.23 16.41 -9.62
C ILE A 687 -7.30 15.18 -9.69
N THR A 688 -7.72 14.07 -10.32
CA THR A 688 -6.82 12.91 -10.55
C THR A 688 -6.90 12.31 -11.95
N HIS A 689 -7.69 12.90 -12.85
CA HIS A 689 -7.91 12.43 -14.22
C HIS A 689 -8.16 13.66 -15.11
N GLY A 690 -7.11 14.18 -15.75
CA GLY A 690 -7.17 15.43 -16.52
C GLY A 690 -7.99 15.39 -17.81
N ASP A 691 -8.40 14.21 -18.29
CA ASP A 691 -9.10 14.09 -19.56
C ASP A 691 -10.55 14.62 -19.50
N ALA A 692 -10.95 15.40 -20.51
CA ALA A 692 -12.33 15.87 -20.69
C ALA A 692 -13.37 14.73 -20.71
N LYS A 693 -12.99 13.51 -21.15
CA LYS A 693 -13.81 12.29 -21.06
C LYS A 693 -14.10 11.91 -19.62
N ALA A 694 -13.14 12.05 -18.70
CA ALA A 694 -13.33 11.77 -17.29
C ALA A 694 -14.23 12.83 -16.63
N ARG A 695 -13.98 14.12 -16.92
CA ARG A 695 -14.85 15.24 -16.53
C ARG A 695 -16.31 14.97 -16.95
N ASP A 696 -16.55 14.77 -18.24
CA ASP A 696 -17.91 14.68 -18.78
C ASP A 696 -18.60 13.35 -18.48
N ALA A 697 -17.86 12.24 -18.34
CA ALA A 697 -18.41 11.00 -17.79
C ALA A 697 -18.98 11.22 -16.39
N CYS A 698 -18.23 11.90 -15.51
CA CYS A 698 -18.69 12.19 -14.16
C CYS A 698 -19.85 13.18 -14.13
N ARG A 699 -19.84 14.24 -14.95
CA ARG A 699 -20.96 15.19 -15.09
C ARG A 699 -22.24 14.48 -15.54
N TYR A 700 -22.14 13.65 -16.59
CA TYR A 700 -23.28 12.90 -17.11
C TYR A 700 -23.80 11.88 -16.08
N TYR A 701 -22.91 11.12 -15.45
CA TYR A 701 -23.31 10.10 -14.48
C TYR A 701 -23.91 10.70 -13.20
N GLY A 702 -23.34 11.79 -12.68
CA GLY A 702 -23.90 12.55 -11.57
C GLY A 702 -25.31 13.08 -11.89
N ALA A 703 -25.58 13.49 -13.13
CA ALA A 703 -26.92 13.87 -13.56
C ALA A 703 -27.93 12.71 -13.52
N LEU A 704 -27.50 11.48 -13.84
CA LEU A 704 -28.33 10.28 -13.75
C LEU A 704 -28.64 9.91 -12.29
N ILE A 705 -27.64 9.99 -11.39
CA ILE A 705 -27.83 9.78 -9.94
C ILE A 705 -28.80 10.82 -9.38
N VAL A 706 -28.62 12.11 -9.70
CA VAL A 706 -29.55 13.18 -9.30
C VAL A 706 -30.95 12.95 -9.86
N ALA A 707 -31.12 12.43 -11.08
CA ALA A 707 -32.42 12.06 -11.61
C ALA A 707 -33.07 10.90 -10.83
N ALA A 708 -32.29 9.89 -10.44
CA ALA A 708 -32.75 8.77 -9.62
C ALA A 708 -33.19 9.21 -8.21
N LEU A 709 -32.42 10.09 -7.55
CA LEU A 709 -32.80 10.73 -6.27
C LEU A 709 -34.11 11.52 -6.39
N ARG A 710 -34.34 12.14 -7.55
CA ARG A 710 -35.56 12.92 -7.87
C ARG A 710 -36.71 12.06 -8.41
N GLY A 711 -36.64 10.74 -8.24
CA GLY A 711 -37.73 9.81 -8.56
C GLY A 711 -38.00 9.59 -10.05
N TYR A 712 -37.05 9.89 -10.93
CA TYR A 712 -37.20 9.60 -12.37
C TYR A 712 -37.27 8.09 -12.61
N THR A 713 -38.14 7.65 -13.51
CA THR A 713 -38.20 6.23 -13.92
C THR A 713 -36.95 5.84 -14.73
N LYS A 714 -36.54 4.56 -14.69
CA LYS A 714 -35.44 4.03 -15.51
C LYS A 714 -35.57 4.39 -17.00
N LYS A 715 -36.80 4.44 -17.53
CA LYS A 715 -37.10 4.86 -18.91
C LYS A 715 -36.76 6.33 -19.19
N GLN A 716 -36.91 7.22 -18.21
CA GLN A 716 -36.52 8.63 -18.32
C GLN A 716 -35.01 8.80 -18.14
N ILE A 717 -34.42 8.15 -17.14
CA ILE A 717 -32.96 8.17 -16.87
C ILE A 717 -32.20 7.68 -18.11
N LEU A 718 -32.62 6.56 -18.69
CA LEU A 718 -32.03 5.96 -19.89
C LEU A 718 -32.66 6.47 -21.20
N ALA A 719 -33.26 7.66 -21.24
CA ALA A 719 -33.77 8.23 -22.49
C ALA A 719 -32.63 8.70 -23.40
N ARG A 720 -32.70 8.44 -24.72
CA ARG A 720 -31.66 8.88 -25.69
C ARG A 720 -31.47 10.41 -25.72
N ASN A 721 -32.52 11.14 -25.32
CA ASN A 721 -32.54 12.58 -25.21
C ASN A 721 -32.43 13.06 -23.74
N PHE A 722 -31.96 12.23 -22.80
CA PHE A 722 -31.83 12.65 -21.39
C PHE A 722 -30.92 13.87 -21.27
N TYR A 723 -29.72 13.83 -21.86
CA TYR A 723 -28.80 14.96 -21.85
C TYR A 723 -29.40 16.18 -22.56
N SER A 724 -29.94 16.03 -23.78
CA SER A 724 -30.45 17.17 -24.56
C SER A 724 -31.74 17.79 -23.98
N ALA A 725 -32.60 17.03 -23.32
CA ALA A 725 -33.76 17.56 -22.59
C ALA A 725 -33.37 18.27 -21.28
N HIS A 726 -32.22 17.91 -20.69
CA HIS A 726 -31.71 18.49 -19.45
C HIS A 726 -30.42 19.30 -19.66
N ARG A 727 -30.14 19.80 -20.88
CA ARG A 727 -28.88 20.47 -21.23
C ARG A 727 -28.56 21.65 -20.30
N HIS A 728 -29.59 22.40 -19.90
CA HIS A 728 -29.52 23.45 -18.88
C HIS A 728 -28.91 22.99 -17.54
N TRP A 729 -29.02 21.72 -17.15
CA TRP A 729 -28.41 21.18 -15.93
C TRP A 729 -26.87 21.18 -15.99
N PHE A 730 -26.30 21.15 -17.21
CA PHE A 730 -24.88 21.13 -17.53
C PHE A 730 -24.33 22.54 -17.87
N GLY A 731 -25.06 23.61 -17.54
CA GLY A 731 -24.67 24.97 -17.89
C GLY A 731 -24.72 25.28 -19.40
N GLU A 732 -25.50 24.49 -20.16
CA GLU A 732 -25.55 24.44 -21.63
C GLU A 732 -24.30 23.89 -22.34
N GLU A 733 -23.22 23.57 -21.61
CA GLU A 733 -21.99 23.01 -22.18
C GLU A 733 -22.22 21.67 -22.91
N PRO A 734 -21.49 21.40 -24.02
CA PRO A 734 -21.44 20.08 -24.65
C PRO A 734 -20.81 19.03 -23.72
N LEU A 735 -21.11 17.75 -23.99
CA LEU A 735 -20.31 16.62 -23.50
C LEU A 735 -19.30 16.22 -24.57
N HIS A 736 -18.15 15.68 -24.16
CA HIS A 736 -17.20 15.02 -25.05
C HIS A 736 -17.88 13.96 -25.92
N GLU A 737 -17.50 13.86 -27.20
CA GLU A 737 -18.27 13.11 -28.21
C GLU A 737 -18.49 11.62 -27.89
N GLU A 738 -17.52 10.95 -27.26
CA GLU A 738 -17.71 9.57 -26.78
C GLU A 738 -18.73 9.44 -25.65
N ILE A 739 -18.78 10.41 -24.72
CA ILE A 739 -19.78 10.43 -23.64
C ILE A 739 -21.16 10.79 -24.22
N GLN A 740 -21.22 11.65 -25.24
CA GLN A 740 -22.47 11.91 -25.97
C GLN A 740 -23.01 10.65 -26.68
N LYS A 741 -22.15 9.85 -27.33
CA LYS A 741 -22.55 8.56 -27.94
C LYS A 741 -23.17 7.59 -26.90
N ILE A 742 -22.63 7.58 -25.69
CA ILE A 742 -23.20 6.82 -24.56
C ILE A 742 -24.55 7.40 -24.14
N ALA A 743 -24.66 8.73 -23.98
CA ALA A 743 -25.93 9.40 -23.61
C ALA A 743 -27.04 9.18 -24.65
N GLU A 744 -26.70 9.11 -25.93
CA GLU A 744 -27.59 8.74 -27.04
C GLU A 744 -27.89 7.23 -27.11
N GLY A 745 -27.28 6.43 -26.22
CA GLY A 745 -27.68 5.07 -25.90
C GLY A 745 -26.89 3.96 -26.60
N SER A 746 -25.57 4.14 -26.81
CA SER A 746 -24.68 3.08 -27.33
C SER A 746 -24.69 1.80 -26.48
N PHE A 747 -24.92 1.94 -25.17
CA PHE A 747 -25.03 0.85 -24.19
C PHE A 747 -26.25 -0.08 -24.38
N LYS A 748 -27.20 0.22 -25.27
CA LYS A 748 -28.45 -0.55 -25.44
C LYS A 748 -28.28 -1.75 -26.37
N LYS A 749 -27.44 -2.67 -25.92
CA LYS A 749 -26.89 -3.82 -26.65
C LYS A 749 -27.39 -5.13 -26.06
N ALA A 750 -28.22 -5.86 -26.80
CA ALA A 750 -28.92 -7.04 -26.27
C ALA A 750 -28.01 -8.26 -26.05
N GLY A 751 -26.93 -8.39 -26.84
CA GLY A 751 -25.93 -9.45 -26.73
C GLY A 751 -24.82 -9.18 -25.70
N GLY A 752 -24.82 -8.00 -25.05
CA GLY A 752 -23.84 -7.62 -24.03
C GLY A 752 -22.41 -7.62 -24.57
N TYR A 753 -21.54 -8.47 -24.01
CA TYR A 753 -20.16 -8.62 -24.47
C TYR A 753 -20.06 -8.95 -25.97
N ASN A 754 -20.97 -9.78 -26.49
CA ASN A 754 -21.00 -10.14 -27.92
C ASN A 754 -21.33 -8.96 -28.85
N ASP A 755 -21.97 -7.90 -28.33
CA ASP A 755 -22.24 -6.65 -29.03
C ASP A 755 -21.13 -5.59 -28.76
N GLY A 756 -20.03 -5.97 -28.11
CA GLY A 756 -18.90 -5.10 -27.78
C GLY A 756 -19.14 -4.17 -26.57
N ILE A 757 -19.88 -4.63 -25.55
CA ILE A 757 -19.79 -4.08 -24.19
C ILE A 757 -18.54 -4.67 -23.50
N GLN A 758 -17.74 -3.86 -22.82
CA GLN A 758 -16.54 -4.31 -22.09
C GLN A 758 -16.39 -3.47 -20.82
N GLY A 759 -16.27 -4.10 -19.65
CA GLY A 759 -15.88 -3.42 -18.41
C GLY A 759 -14.36 -3.28 -18.38
N LYS A 760 -13.83 -2.05 -18.50
CA LYS A 760 -12.39 -1.77 -18.63
C LYS A 760 -12.03 -0.44 -18.00
N GLY A 761 -10.78 -0.32 -17.55
CA GLY A 761 -10.16 0.86 -16.97
C GLY A 761 -10.24 2.16 -17.79
N TYR A 762 -10.64 2.10 -19.05
CA TYR A 762 -10.96 3.28 -19.85
C TYR A 762 -12.38 3.78 -19.51
N ILE A 763 -12.50 5.02 -19.02
CA ILE A 763 -13.74 5.54 -18.41
C ILE A 763 -14.99 5.48 -19.31
N VAL A 764 -14.81 5.62 -20.63
CA VAL A 764 -15.88 5.47 -21.63
C VAL A 764 -16.44 4.03 -21.63
N LYS A 765 -15.57 3.02 -21.48
CA LYS A 765 -15.96 1.61 -21.49
C LYS A 765 -16.61 1.19 -20.17
N ALA A 766 -16.03 1.58 -19.02
CA ALA A 766 -16.67 1.39 -17.72
C ALA A 766 -18.08 2.03 -17.66
N LEU A 767 -18.25 3.26 -18.15
CA LEU A 767 -19.54 3.93 -18.21
C LEU A 767 -20.54 3.24 -19.16
N GLU A 768 -20.10 2.83 -20.35
CA GLU A 768 -20.95 2.09 -21.30
C GLU A 768 -21.40 0.74 -20.72
N ALA A 769 -20.52 0.04 -20.01
CA ALA A 769 -20.80 -1.25 -19.37
C ALA A 769 -21.76 -1.13 -18.18
N ALA A 770 -21.53 -0.18 -17.27
CA ALA A 770 -22.41 0.03 -16.10
C ALA A 770 -23.83 0.45 -16.51
N LEU A 771 -23.97 1.27 -17.56
CA LEU A 771 -25.27 1.66 -18.12
C LEU A 771 -25.94 0.53 -18.92
N TRP A 772 -25.17 -0.35 -19.57
CA TRP A 772 -25.71 -1.58 -20.15
C TRP A 772 -26.25 -2.52 -19.08
N ALA A 773 -25.53 -2.70 -17.96
CA ALA A 773 -26.00 -3.50 -16.84
C ALA A 773 -27.31 -2.93 -16.25
N PHE A 774 -27.38 -1.62 -15.99
CA PHE A 774 -28.61 -0.97 -15.49
C PHE A 774 -29.76 -0.91 -16.51
N TRP A 775 -29.47 -1.05 -17.80
CA TRP A 775 -30.47 -1.23 -18.84
C TRP A 775 -31.00 -2.68 -18.94
N SER A 776 -30.16 -3.68 -18.62
CA SER A 776 -30.44 -5.11 -18.85
C SER A 776 -30.76 -5.92 -17.58
N ASP A 777 -30.67 -5.31 -16.41
CA ASP A 777 -30.84 -5.93 -15.08
C ASP A 777 -32.21 -6.57 -14.75
N LYS A 778 -33.20 -6.46 -15.65
CA LYS A 778 -34.56 -7.01 -15.47
C LYS A 778 -35.24 -6.53 -14.17
N ASP A 779 -35.04 -5.25 -13.84
CA ASP A 779 -35.58 -4.54 -12.68
C ASP A 779 -35.16 -5.14 -11.31
N SER A 780 -33.94 -5.67 -11.24
CA SER A 780 -33.36 -6.32 -10.06
C SER A 780 -31.89 -5.92 -9.88
N PHE A 781 -31.53 -5.32 -8.73
CA PHE A 781 -30.16 -4.89 -8.44
C PHE A 781 -29.14 -6.03 -8.61
N GLU A 782 -29.44 -7.18 -7.99
CA GLU A 782 -28.63 -8.40 -8.01
C GLU A 782 -28.23 -8.82 -9.43
N LYS A 783 -29.20 -8.85 -10.36
CA LYS A 783 -28.98 -9.31 -11.74
C LYS A 783 -28.16 -8.34 -12.56
N GLY A 784 -28.25 -7.04 -12.28
CA GLY A 784 -27.41 -6.03 -12.93
C GLY A 784 -25.99 -6.04 -12.39
N ALA A 785 -25.80 -6.20 -11.08
CA ALA A 785 -24.48 -6.35 -10.47
C ALA A 785 -23.77 -7.61 -10.97
N LEU A 786 -24.46 -8.75 -11.00
CA LEU A 786 -23.94 -9.99 -11.60
C LEU A 786 -23.68 -9.84 -13.11
N ALA A 787 -24.52 -9.10 -13.86
CA ALA A 787 -24.26 -8.84 -15.27
C ALA A 787 -23.00 -7.97 -15.48
N ALA A 788 -22.77 -6.97 -14.63
CA ALA A 788 -21.60 -6.12 -14.65
C ALA A 788 -20.31 -6.92 -14.38
N VAL A 789 -20.25 -7.67 -13.26
CA VAL A 789 -19.07 -8.49 -12.90
C VAL A 789 -18.77 -9.56 -13.95
N ASN A 790 -19.78 -10.24 -14.49
CA ASN A 790 -19.57 -11.30 -15.49
C ASN A 790 -19.19 -10.76 -16.89
N LEU A 791 -18.99 -9.46 -17.08
CA LEU A 791 -18.27 -8.95 -18.26
C LEU A 791 -16.78 -9.32 -18.23
N GLY A 792 -16.19 -9.48 -17.05
CA GLY A 792 -14.75 -9.70 -16.90
C GLY A 792 -13.91 -8.43 -17.10
N ASP A 793 -12.61 -8.64 -17.16
CA ASP A 793 -11.54 -7.65 -17.17
C ASP A 793 -11.51 -6.77 -15.89
N ASP A 794 -12.26 -5.67 -15.87
CA ASP A 794 -12.25 -4.64 -14.81
C ASP A 794 -13.62 -4.68 -14.09
N THR A 795 -13.71 -5.54 -13.06
CA THR A 795 -14.98 -6.14 -12.64
C THR A 795 -15.59 -5.51 -11.40
N ASP A 796 -14.77 -5.10 -10.45
CA ASP A 796 -15.16 -4.33 -9.27
C ASP A 796 -15.60 -2.93 -9.69
N THR A 797 -14.77 -2.13 -10.36
CA THR A 797 -15.17 -0.77 -10.76
C THR A 797 -16.41 -0.78 -11.67
N THR A 798 -16.50 -1.69 -12.64
CA THR A 798 -17.69 -1.77 -13.52
C THR A 798 -18.97 -2.09 -12.73
N ALA A 799 -18.88 -2.92 -11.69
CA ALA A 799 -20.02 -3.27 -10.83
C ALA A 799 -20.30 -2.23 -9.73
N ALA A 800 -19.27 -1.58 -9.20
CA ALA A 800 -19.35 -0.49 -8.23
C ALA A 800 -20.00 0.74 -8.84
N ILE A 801 -19.58 1.14 -10.06
CA ILE A 801 -20.25 2.17 -10.85
C ILE A 801 -21.72 1.79 -11.03
N TYR A 802 -22.04 0.60 -11.56
CA TYR A 802 -23.42 0.11 -11.66
C TYR A 802 -24.17 0.28 -10.33
N GLY A 803 -23.54 -0.11 -9.22
CA GLY A 803 -24.04 -0.06 -7.86
C GLY A 803 -24.47 1.34 -7.42
N GLN A 804 -23.72 2.39 -7.80
CA GLN A 804 -24.08 3.78 -7.50
C GLN A 804 -25.47 4.16 -8.05
N LEU A 805 -25.69 4.03 -9.37
CA LEU A 805 -26.94 4.45 -10.01
C LEU A 805 -28.09 3.47 -9.74
N ALA A 806 -27.82 2.17 -9.80
CA ALA A 806 -28.83 1.15 -9.48
C ALA A 806 -29.30 1.30 -8.02
N GLY A 807 -28.36 1.51 -7.09
CA GLY A 807 -28.63 1.78 -5.70
C GLY A 807 -29.48 3.04 -5.48
N ALA A 808 -29.14 4.16 -6.14
CA ALA A 808 -29.93 5.40 -6.09
C ALA A 808 -31.33 5.24 -6.70
N TYR A 809 -31.51 4.32 -7.66
CA TYR A 809 -32.78 4.07 -8.33
C TYR A 809 -33.70 3.11 -7.54
N TYR A 810 -33.17 1.99 -7.06
CA TYR A 810 -33.93 0.97 -6.33
C TYR A 810 -34.15 1.33 -4.86
N GLY A 811 -33.17 1.98 -4.23
CA GLY A 811 -33.09 2.21 -2.80
C GLY A 811 -32.57 0.98 -2.03
N TYR A 812 -31.96 1.26 -0.89
CA TYR A 812 -31.39 0.31 0.08
C TYR A 812 -32.33 -0.86 0.38
N LYS A 813 -33.63 -0.56 0.57
CA LYS A 813 -34.71 -1.52 0.89
C LYS A 813 -34.98 -2.56 -0.24
N LYS A 814 -34.18 -2.57 -1.31
CA LYS A 814 -34.22 -3.52 -2.45
C LYS A 814 -32.84 -4.09 -2.83
N LEU A 815 -31.79 -3.81 -2.06
CA LEU A 815 -30.49 -4.48 -2.21
C LEU A 815 -30.60 -5.94 -1.71
N PRO A 816 -29.73 -6.87 -2.14
CA PRO A 816 -29.85 -8.27 -1.74
C PRO A 816 -29.43 -8.48 -0.28
N GLU A 817 -30.38 -8.85 0.57
CA GLU A 817 -30.17 -9.06 2.02
C GLU A 817 -29.01 -10.03 2.33
N HIS A 818 -28.90 -11.09 1.52
CA HIS A 818 -27.85 -12.10 1.64
C HIS A 818 -26.43 -11.59 1.29
N TRP A 819 -26.33 -10.44 0.63
CA TRP A 819 -25.08 -9.69 0.46
C TRP A 819 -24.90 -8.61 1.53
N LEU A 820 -25.96 -7.88 1.89
CA LEU A 820 -25.93 -6.81 2.91
C LEU A 820 -25.37 -7.28 4.26
N GLN A 821 -25.66 -8.51 4.66
CA GLN A 821 -25.11 -9.15 5.88
C GLN A 821 -23.58 -9.37 5.87
N HIS A 822 -22.90 -9.16 4.73
CA HIS A 822 -21.46 -9.37 4.56
C HIS A 822 -20.68 -8.10 4.21
N VAL A 823 -21.34 -7.02 3.78
CA VAL A 823 -20.67 -5.77 3.38
C VAL A 823 -19.84 -5.22 4.54
N TYR A 824 -18.55 -5.01 4.30
CA TYR A 824 -17.65 -4.42 5.29
C TYR A 824 -18.09 -2.99 5.66
N ALA A 825 -18.07 -2.65 6.96
CA ALA A 825 -18.47 -1.33 7.47
C ALA A 825 -19.89 -0.87 7.07
N HIS A 826 -20.83 -1.81 7.01
CA HIS A 826 -22.22 -1.58 6.60
C HIS A 826 -22.96 -0.52 7.45
N GLU A 827 -22.88 -0.59 8.79
CA GLU A 827 -23.58 0.36 9.68
C GLU A 827 -22.89 1.74 9.71
N PHE A 828 -21.55 1.79 9.62
CA PHE A 828 -20.80 3.01 9.31
C PHE A 828 -21.34 3.70 8.04
N MET A 829 -21.48 2.97 6.92
CA MET A 829 -22.02 3.53 5.68
C MET A 829 -23.48 3.97 5.79
N LYS A 830 -24.32 3.25 6.55
CA LYS A 830 -25.70 3.66 6.83
C LYS A 830 -25.75 4.97 7.62
N THR A 831 -24.84 5.16 8.57
CA THR A 831 -24.76 6.35 9.44
C THR A 831 -24.12 7.53 8.71
N LEU A 832 -23.10 7.29 7.90
CA LEU A 832 -22.52 8.24 6.94
C LEU A 832 -23.61 8.78 5.98
N SER A 833 -24.46 7.89 5.47
CA SER A 833 -25.58 8.26 4.60
C SER A 833 -26.60 9.16 5.29
N LYS A 834 -26.94 8.92 6.57
CA LYS A 834 -27.80 9.81 7.37
C LYS A 834 -27.19 11.22 7.45
N TRP A 835 -25.89 11.31 7.71
CA TRP A 835 -25.18 12.60 7.73
C TRP A 835 -25.16 13.30 6.38
N ILE A 836 -25.05 12.58 5.26
CA ILE A 836 -25.13 13.16 3.90
C ILE A 836 -26.51 13.77 3.64
N VAL A 837 -27.59 13.08 4.01
CA VAL A 837 -28.93 13.68 3.89
C VAL A 837 -29.06 14.92 4.80
N TYR A 838 -28.67 14.82 6.08
CA TYR A 838 -28.82 15.92 7.04
C TYR A 838 -28.02 17.18 6.67
N GLU A 839 -26.75 17.03 6.26
CA GLU A 839 -25.91 18.17 5.86
C GLU A 839 -26.29 18.68 4.45
N GLY A 840 -26.63 17.78 3.52
CA GLY A 840 -27.09 18.14 2.16
C GLY A 840 -28.49 18.75 2.11
N GLU A 841 -29.36 18.46 3.09
CA GLU A 841 -30.62 19.18 3.31
C GLU A 841 -30.37 20.63 3.74
N GLN A 842 -29.32 20.88 4.54
CA GLN A 842 -28.94 22.21 5.03
C GLN A 842 -27.98 22.98 4.13
N TRP A 843 -27.44 22.37 3.08
CA TRP A 843 -26.50 23.05 2.19
C TRP A 843 -27.20 24.15 1.38
N GLU A 844 -26.85 25.39 1.69
CA GLU A 844 -27.13 26.56 0.86
C GLU A 844 -25.83 27.01 0.18
N ARG A 845 -25.93 27.40 -1.10
CA ARG A 845 -24.79 27.97 -1.81
C ARG A 845 -24.43 29.32 -1.17
N LYS A 846 -23.32 29.36 -0.43
CA LYS A 846 -22.71 30.61 0.03
C LYS A 846 -22.47 31.53 -1.16
N ASN A 847 -22.71 32.82 -0.98
CA ASN A 847 -22.46 33.83 -2.01
C ASN A 847 -20.94 34.10 -2.13
N HIS A 848 -20.29 33.24 -2.89
CA HIS A 848 -18.93 33.35 -3.41
C HIS A 848 -19.01 33.26 -4.94
#